data_AF-A0AA36N3Q6-F1
#
_entry.id   AF-A0AA36N3Q6-F1
#
_cell.length_a   1.000
_cell.length_b   1.000
_cell.length_c   1.000
_cell.angle_alpha   90.00
_cell.angle_beta   90.00
_cell.angle_gamma   90.00
#
_symmetry.space_group_name_H-M   'P 1'
#
loop_
_entity.id
_entity.type
_entity.pdbx_description
1 polymer ?
#
loop_
_entity_poly.entity_id
_entity_poly.type
_entity_poly.pdbx_seq_one_letter_code
_entity_poly.pdbx_strand_id
1 'polypeptide(L)'
;MKRAGTLSFNVKPQVSNGSKANRTEYGTDPAKAMEHLRQFMIASAGSVLRAWMDFFDQDMDHRISKTEFSKGMRELGYTGDVFQLFSVLDDDGSNELTLDEIDMKQSSIWRNFRVFAAAMFKSEEDLLQRCADWALDVSPSLAKLRADRPRVDRLTREEFCVGMRKSGWTWSVADLNWIFDALHDQTDQLLKADGLRWLPIELVRKQKKLEAKARSSKYQALQSRTDVSAQAKHRHFERFKAYLRKKYGNLIRAWRQALSQTDSMVLSKLHFLKAASRLGFAKESKDLWKALDKDDSGSASIDELDPKNAEVLAQFKVWMTKKFGGVREAFSAIDSDSTRFISSSEFLSALQRFEFPRPSRQLFSHFDKDGDGKIVLDDVLFLESWNPLPFLVVLPNFKAKNEIKKLILVRTGQYMKAWRRLLDKDATNRCNWYEFKDACQVLGYSGDVAGAWRAFDDDLSGYISLKEIDEESALVLSNFRKWSSLEFGSMKSLFKVFDADCSGSLTFQEFRSACHIYGYDGSVRAIFSALDVDQQGTLTMKEVLFLDDWDDGEEEEGDGPQPGALVPRQARAREVIKRKRDLHGRAMPDIPRVQLCKGDESSSKFWPEKSQSAREPRLHSRQKSFATANSRTFEDWARRTSTPSKSIMSLDWQEDPLSTCMMMEQVGLPSVSSAWCDLPLKDLQRTDLHQGSLGKPLSATWSPSSSAKPTLDDLLTPAPLRKAALARVKRTSIDARPATSDCSARGRIQPG
;
A
#
# COMPACT_ATOMS: atom_id res chain seq x y z
N MET A 1 11.25 13.25 78.79
CA MET A 1 11.98 12.11 79.40
C MET A 1 12.16 11.05 78.32
N LYS A 2 13.30 10.37 78.11
CA LYS A 2 14.70 10.50 78.58
C LYS A 2 15.64 10.37 77.35
N ARG A 3 16.92 10.73 77.47
CA ARG A 3 17.96 10.56 76.40
C ARG A 3 18.72 9.24 76.54
N ALA A 4 19.07 8.61 75.41
CA ALA A 4 20.37 7.99 75.10
C ALA A 4 20.32 7.39 73.67
N GLY A 5 21.38 7.37 72.86
CA GLY A 5 22.71 7.97 73.01
C GLY A 5 23.45 7.97 71.65
N THR A 6 24.47 8.81 71.50
CA THR A 6 25.23 8.98 70.24
C THR A 6 26.53 8.19 70.28
N LEU A 7 26.86 7.50 69.19
CA LEU A 7 28.22 6.99 68.91
C LEU A 7 28.65 7.39 67.50
N SER A 8 29.71 8.18 67.41
CA SER A 8 30.37 8.53 66.15
C SER A 8 31.67 7.71 66.00
N PHE A 9 31.85 7.03 64.87
CA PHE A 9 33.16 6.53 64.46
C PHE A 9 33.62 7.26 63.20
N ASN A 10 34.76 7.96 63.34
CA ASN A 10 35.39 8.71 62.27
C ASN A 10 36.53 7.88 61.68
N VAL A 11 36.34 7.37 60.46
CA VAL A 11 37.37 6.64 59.71
C VAL A 11 37.61 7.36 58.39
N LYS A 12 38.82 7.89 58.20
CA LYS A 12 39.22 8.51 56.93
C LYS A 12 39.29 7.43 55.84
N PRO A 13 38.80 7.69 54.61
CA PRO A 13 39.01 6.75 53.51
C PRO A 13 40.50 6.67 53.16
N GLN A 14 41.03 5.45 53.04
CA GLN A 14 42.32 5.26 52.38
C GLN A 14 42.15 5.30 50.85
N VAL A 15 43.04 6.02 50.18
CA VAL A 15 43.09 6.06 48.72
C VAL A 15 43.80 4.80 48.22
N SER A 16 43.06 3.89 47.59
CA SER A 16 43.61 2.77 46.82
C SER A 16 43.38 2.99 45.33
N ASN A 17 44.44 3.26 44.59
CA ASN A 17 44.38 3.34 43.13
C ASN A 17 44.05 1.95 42.55
N GLY A 18 42.94 1.85 41.82
CA GLY A 18 42.54 0.61 41.14
C GLY A 18 41.39 0.88 40.19
N SER A 19 41.67 0.92 38.88
CA SER A 19 40.72 1.29 37.84
C SER A 19 39.57 0.29 37.70
N LYS A 20 38.48 0.52 38.43
CA LYS A 20 37.18 -0.10 38.17
C LYS A 20 36.36 0.86 37.32
N ALA A 21 36.12 0.50 36.05
CA ALA A 21 35.09 1.16 35.25
C ALA A 21 33.72 0.94 35.92
N ASN A 22 32.85 1.95 35.85
CA ASN A 22 31.50 1.88 36.42
C ASN A 22 30.70 0.78 35.70
N ARG A 23 30.59 -0.40 36.35
CA ARG A 23 29.61 -1.41 35.96
C ARG A 23 28.25 -1.02 36.55
N THR A 24 27.47 -0.31 35.75
CA THR A 24 26.02 -0.19 35.95
C THR A 24 25.38 -1.57 35.92
N GLU A 25 24.26 -1.74 36.60
CA GLU A 25 23.56 -3.04 36.71
C GLU A 25 23.07 -3.56 35.34
N TYR A 26 22.74 -2.65 34.43
CA TYR A 26 22.40 -2.92 33.04
C TYR A 26 23.61 -3.01 32.09
N GLY A 27 24.77 -2.47 32.46
CA GLY A 27 25.97 -2.43 31.60
C GLY A 27 25.75 -1.64 30.30
N THR A 28 25.81 -2.34 29.17
CA THR A 28 25.59 -1.84 27.80
C THR A 28 24.54 -2.66 27.06
N ASP A 29 23.57 -3.23 27.81
CA ASP A 29 22.50 -4.09 27.29
C ASP A 29 21.18 -3.27 27.27
N PRO A 30 20.65 -2.91 26.09
CA PRO A 30 19.43 -2.09 25.99
C PRO A 30 18.22 -2.72 26.67
N ALA A 31 18.07 -4.05 26.62
CA ALA A 31 16.94 -4.73 27.25
C ALA A 31 17.02 -4.67 28.78
N LYS A 32 18.22 -4.81 29.36
CA LYS A 32 18.43 -4.60 30.80
C LYS A 32 18.29 -3.14 31.20
N ALA A 33 18.75 -2.20 30.38
CA ALA A 33 18.59 -0.77 30.63
C ALA A 33 17.11 -0.36 30.65
N MET A 34 16.31 -0.90 29.72
CA MET A 34 14.88 -0.64 29.62
C MET A 34 14.10 -1.24 30.79
N GLU A 35 14.44 -2.46 31.22
CA GLU A 35 13.85 -3.06 32.43
C GLU A 35 14.25 -2.29 33.70
N HIS A 36 15.51 -1.84 33.81
CA HIS A 36 15.97 -0.99 34.93
C HIS A 36 15.19 0.33 35.01
N LEU A 37 14.99 1.01 33.87
CA LEU A 37 14.17 2.22 33.79
C LEU A 37 12.71 1.94 34.18
N ARG A 38 12.12 0.87 33.63
CA ARG A 38 10.74 0.45 33.91
C ARG A 38 10.51 0.18 35.40
N GLN A 39 11.41 -0.57 36.04
CA GLN A 39 11.35 -0.83 37.48
C GLN A 39 11.53 0.44 38.30
N PHE A 40 12.46 1.33 37.92
CA PHE A 40 12.65 2.62 38.60
C PHE A 40 11.42 3.53 38.52
N MET A 41 10.79 3.64 37.35
CA MET A 41 9.55 4.40 37.15
C MET A 41 8.39 3.84 37.99
N ILE A 42 8.22 2.51 38.01
CA ILE A 42 7.19 1.84 38.83
C ILE A 42 7.47 2.03 40.33
N ALA A 43 8.71 1.92 40.78
CA ALA A 43 9.09 2.10 42.18
C ALA A 43 8.89 3.55 42.66
N SER A 44 9.05 4.53 41.78
CA SER A 44 9.01 5.96 42.12
C SER A 44 7.62 6.59 41.98
N ALA A 45 6.80 6.13 41.03
CA ALA A 45 5.47 6.69 40.74
C ALA A 45 4.32 5.67 40.73
N GLY A 46 4.57 4.40 41.09
CA GLY A 46 3.57 3.32 41.10
C GLY A 46 3.24 2.73 39.72
N SER A 47 3.41 3.50 38.63
CA SER A 47 3.28 3.00 37.25
C SER A 47 4.17 3.77 36.27
N VAL A 48 4.47 3.14 35.12
CA VAL A 48 5.24 3.78 34.04
C VAL A 48 4.44 4.93 33.43
N LEU A 49 3.14 4.72 33.19
CA LEU A 49 2.24 5.75 32.66
C LEU A 49 2.12 6.96 33.59
N ARG A 50 2.18 6.78 34.92
CA ARG A 50 2.22 7.90 35.86
C ARG A 50 3.55 8.63 35.77
N ALA A 51 4.68 7.94 35.90
CA ALA A 51 5.99 8.57 35.81
C ALA A 51 6.16 9.34 34.49
N TRP A 52 5.69 8.76 33.38
CA TRP A 52 5.64 9.35 32.04
C TRP A 52 4.96 10.73 32.04
N MET A 53 3.72 10.84 32.53
CA MET A 53 2.97 12.12 32.52
C MET A 53 3.37 13.10 33.62
N ASP A 54 3.69 12.62 34.83
CA ASP A 54 4.06 13.49 35.95
C ASP A 54 5.47 14.12 35.73
N PHE A 55 6.42 13.42 35.08
CA PHE A 55 7.84 13.81 35.06
C PHE A 55 8.54 13.89 33.69
N PHE A 56 7.97 13.35 32.60
CA PHE A 56 8.66 13.26 31.30
C PHE A 56 7.91 13.97 30.15
N ASP A 57 6.78 13.41 29.69
CA ASP A 57 5.91 13.91 28.58
C ASP A 57 5.02 15.07 29.08
N GLN A 58 5.64 16.11 29.64
CA GLN A 58 4.95 17.23 30.29
C GLN A 58 4.34 18.24 29.30
N ASP A 59 4.76 18.24 28.04
CA ASP A 59 4.15 19.05 26.97
C ASP A 59 3.14 18.24 26.11
N MET A 60 3.01 16.93 26.36
CA MET A 60 2.11 15.98 25.70
C MET A 60 2.42 15.77 24.21
N ASP A 61 3.70 15.79 23.81
CA ASP A 61 4.17 15.52 22.46
C ASP A 61 4.46 14.02 22.17
N HIS A 62 4.37 13.17 23.19
CA HIS A 62 4.46 11.70 23.18
C HIS A 62 5.84 11.08 22.94
N ARG A 63 6.89 11.83 23.21
CA ARG A 63 8.26 11.31 23.32
C ARG A 63 8.97 11.94 24.52
N ILE A 64 10.13 11.40 24.85
CA ILE A 64 11.01 11.97 25.88
C ILE A 64 12.30 12.38 25.18
N SER A 65 12.53 13.69 25.04
CA SER A 65 13.83 14.18 24.60
C SER A 65 14.90 13.87 25.64
N LYS A 66 16.17 13.81 25.22
CA LYS A 66 17.32 13.71 26.13
C LYS A 66 17.31 14.77 27.26
N THR A 67 16.72 15.94 26.99
CA THR A 67 16.51 17.03 27.95
C THR A 67 15.44 16.72 28.99
N GLU A 68 14.27 16.21 28.60
CA GLU A 68 13.23 15.78 29.55
C GLU A 68 13.66 14.56 30.35
N PHE A 69 14.34 13.59 29.73
CA PHE A 69 14.90 12.45 30.44
C PHE A 69 15.89 12.90 31.54
N SER A 70 16.75 13.86 31.21
CA SER A 70 17.70 14.47 32.16
C SER A 70 17.05 15.28 33.29
N LYS A 71 15.82 15.78 33.07
CA LYS A 71 15.01 16.49 34.05
C LYS A 71 14.23 15.51 34.93
N GLY A 72 13.37 14.68 34.33
CA GLY A 72 12.49 13.75 35.02
C GLY A 72 13.24 12.74 35.87
N MET A 73 14.37 12.19 35.38
CA MET A 73 15.21 11.30 36.20
C MET A 73 15.80 12.02 37.42
N ARG A 74 16.08 13.32 37.34
CA ARG A 74 16.57 14.11 38.47
C ARG A 74 15.45 14.43 39.47
N GLU A 75 14.27 14.77 38.98
CA GLU A 75 13.08 15.06 39.80
C GLU A 75 12.57 13.80 40.52
N LEU A 76 12.71 12.62 39.90
CA LEU A 76 12.52 11.30 40.52
C LEU A 76 13.67 10.84 41.44
N GLY A 77 14.75 11.63 41.57
CA GLY A 77 15.86 11.33 42.48
C GLY A 77 16.82 10.22 42.02
N TYR A 78 16.92 9.95 40.72
CA TYR A 78 17.86 8.97 40.16
C TYR A 78 19.32 9.35 40.45
N THR A 79 20.12 8.37 40.86
CA THR A 79 21.51 8.55 41.34
C THR A 79 22.58 7.99 40.40
N GLY A 80 22.20 7.30 39.32
CA GLY A 80 23.12 6.78 38.31
C GLY A 80 23.45 7.78 37.19
N ASP A 81 24.26 7.35 36.23
CA ASP A 81 24.58 8.16 35.05
C ASP A 81 23.39 8.17 34.06
N VAL A 82 22.68 9.29 34.03
CA VAL A 82 21.50 9.50 33.17
C VAL A 82 21.89 9.59 31.69
N PHE A 83 23.09 10.08 31.36
CA PHE A 83 23.55 10.19 29.97
C PHE A 83 23.98 8.83 29.41
N GLN A 84 24.68 8.01 30.22
CA GLN A 84 24.97 6.63 29.87
C GLN A 84 23.68 5.82 29.72
N LEU A 85 22.73 5.96 30.65
CA LEU A 85 21.44 5.26 30.57
C LEU A 85 20.69 5.61 29.27
N PHE A 86 20.48 6.90 28.98
CA PHE A 86 19.80 7.33 27.76
C PHE A 86 20.51 6.79 26.50
N SER A 87 21.83 6.86 26.46
CA SER A 87 22.64 6.39 25.32
C SER A 87 22.69 4.86 25.14
N VAL A 88 22.12 4.08 26.07
CA VAL A 88 21.94 2.61 25.96
C VAL A 88 20.47 2.25 25.70
N LEU A 89 19.54 3.20 25.88
CA LEU A 89 18.13 3.06 25.54
C LEU A 89 17.84 3.47 24.09
N ASP A 90 18.47 4.56 23.63
CA ASP A 90 18.40 5.14 22.27
C ASP A 90 19.24 4.32 21.24
N ASP A 91 18.99 3.00 21.17
CA ASP A 91 19.72 2.06 20.30
C ASP A 91 19.44 2.31 18.79
N ASP A 92 18.32 2.94 18.45
CA ASP A 92 17.97 3.33 17.07
C ASP A 92 18.50 4.71 16.63
N GLY A 93 19.07 5.48 17.57
CA GLY A 93 19.66 6.79 17.37
C GLY A 93 18.68 7.92 17.06
N SER A 94 17.40 7.77 17.44
CA SER A 94 16.39 8.82 17.28
C SER A 94 16.58 10.02 18.22
N ASN A 95 17.41 9.91 19.26
CA ASN A 95 17.65 10.91 20.32
C ASN A 95 16.42 11.17 21.21
N GLU A 96 15.45 10.26 21.18
CA GLU A 96 14.13 10.36 21.81
C GLU A 96 13.70 8.97 22.31
N LEU A 97 12.81 8.88 23.31
CA LEU A 97 12.22 7.61 23.75
C LEU A 97 10.69 7.68 23.75
N THR A 98 10.00 6.66 23.23
CA THR A 98 8.53 6.60 23.19
C THR A 98 7.95 5.60 24.19
N LEU A 99 6.71 5.83 24.65
CA LEU A 99 6.12 5.04 25.77
C LEU A 99 5.94 3.56 25.41
N ASP A 100 5.83 3.20 24.13
CA ASP A 100 5.78 1.83 23.65
C ASP A 100 7.13 1.07 23.76
N GLU A 101 8.25 1.77 23.68
CA GLU A 101 9.58 1.20 23.92
C GLU A 101 9.79 0.90 25.42
N ILE A 102 9.31 1.79 26.29
CA ILE A 102 9.40 1.63 27.75
C ILE A 102 8.36 0.62 28.26
N ASP A 103 7.09 0.72 27.85
CA ASP A 103 6.03 -0.24 28.17
C ASP A 103 4.92 -0.23 27.10
N MET A 104 5.06 -1.11 26.10
CA MET A 104 4.07 -1.38 25.05
C MET A 104 2.64 -1.60 25.57
N LYS A 105 2.45 -2.18 26.77
CA LYS A 105 1.11 -2.44 27.33
C LYS A 105 0.48 -1.15 27.85
N GLN A 106 1.22 -0.37 28.66
CA GLN A 106 0.74 0.91 29.19
C GLN A 106 0.57 1.94 28.06
N SER A 107 1.48 1.95 27.08
CA SER A 107 1.35 2.73 25.84
C SER A 107 0.07 2.39 25.07
N SER A 108 -0.20 1.10 24.84
CA SER A 108 -1.42 0.64 24.17
C SER A 108 -2.69 1.06 24.91
N ILE A 109 -2.72 0.90 26.24
CA ILE A 109 -3.85 1.31 27.09
C ILE A 109 -4.08 2.82 26.98
N TRP A 110 -3.00 3.61 27.09
CA TRP A 110 -3.05 5.07 27.01
C TRP A 110 -3.54 5.55 25.64
N ARG A 111 -2.95 5.06 24.55
CA ARG A 111 -3.34 5.35 23.16
C ARG A 111 -4.84 5.06 22.93
N ASN A 112 -5.31 3.89 23.36
CA ASN A 112 -6.72 3.51 23.23
C ASN A 112 -7.64 4.41 24.05
N PHE A 113 -7.23 4.81 25.26
CA PHE A 113 -8.02 5.70 26.11
C PHE A 113 -8.10 7.12 25.57
N ARG A 114 -6.98 7.72 25.11
CA ARG A 114 -6.98 9.05 24.49
C ARG A 114 -7.93 9.11 23.28
N VAL A 115 -7.79 8.17 22.36
CA VAL A 115 -8.62 8.06 21.14
C VAL A 115 -10.10 7.85 21.50
N PHE A 116 -10.40 7.05 22.52
CA PHE A 116 -11.76 6.84 23.00
C PHE A 116 -12.36 8.10 23.64
N ALA A 117 -11.64 8.74 24.58
CA ALA A 117 -12.11 9.92 25.27
C ALA A 117 -12.33 11.10 24.32
N ALA A 118 -11.38 11.35 23.42
CA ALA A 118 -11.52 12.36 22.37
C ALA A 118 -12.66 12.01 21.38
N ALA A 119 -13.03 10.74 21.20
CA ALA A 119 -14.21 10.36 20.42
C ALA A 119 -15.53 10.63 21.16
N MET A 120 -15.58 10.41 22.48
CA MET A 120 -16.80 10.41 23.29
C MET A 120 -17.16 11.74 23.98
N PHE A 121 -16.16 12.57 24.30
CA PHE A 121 -16.31 13.81 25.06
C PHE A 121 -15.95 15.06 24.24
N LYS A 122 -16.38 16.24 24.72
CA LYS A 122 -16.16 17.54 24.05
C LYS A 122 -15.15 18.45 24.73
N SER A 123 -14.94 18.29 26.03
CA SER A 123 -14.00 19.02 26.86
C SER A 123 -13.71 18.22 28.13
N GLU A 124 -12.83 18.75 28.97
CA GLU A 124 -12.49 18.18 30.28
C GLU A 124 -13.71 18.20 31.21
N GLU A 125 -14.51 19.27 31.20
CA GLU A 125 -15.75 19.36 31.99
C GLU A 125 -16.87 18.47 31.44
N ASP A 126 -16.97 18.27 30.12
CA ASP A 126 -17.92 17.33 29.52
C ASP A 126 -17.61 15.87 29.96
N LEU A 127 -16.33 15.52 30.10
CA LEU A 127 -15.89 14.24 30.66
C LEU A 127 -16.24 14.14 32.16
N LEU A 128 -15.79 15.11 32.97
CA LEU A 128 -16.04 15.12 34.41
C LEU A 128 -17.54 15.07 34.73
N GLN A 129 -18.34 15.94 34.10
CA GLN A 129 -19.77 16.04 34.36
C GLN A 129 -20.51 14.76 33.96
N ARG A 130 -20.28 14.22 32.75
CA ARG A 130 -21.02 13.05 32.26
C ARG A 130 -20.64 11.76 32.99
N CYS A 131 -19.39 11.60 33.40
CA CYS A 131 -19.00 10.46 34.25
C CYS A 131 -19.71 10.48 35.61
N ALA A 132 -19.79 11.64 36.26
CA ALA A 132 -20.55 11.79 37.50
C ALA A 132 -22.07 11.64 37.31
N ASP A 133 -22.64 12.10 36.19
CA ASP A 133 -24.05 11.88 35.84
C ASP A 133 -24.37 10.38 35.74
N TRP A 134 -23.58 9.65 34.95
CA TRP A 134 -23.76 8.22 34.72
C TRP A 134 -23.54 7.33 35.97
N ALA A 135 -22.82 7.83 36.96
CA ALA A 135 -22.58 7.15 38.24
C ALA A 135 -23.83 7.16 39.15
N LEU A 136 -24.62 8.24 39.15
CA LEU A 136 -25.86 8.37 39.94
C LEU A 136 -26.86 7.25 39.65
N ASP A 137 -27.07 6.99 38.36
CA ASP A 137 -27.93 5.93 37.83
C ASP A 137 -27.59 4.52 38.36
N VAL A 138 -26.38 4.30 38.87
CA VAL A 138 -25.84 2.98 39.25
C VAL A 138 -25.67 2.85 40.76
N SER A 139 -25.28 3.93 41.44
CA SER A 139 -25.00 3.95 42.88
C SER A 139 -25.84 5.06 43.55
N PRO A 140 -27.08 4.78 43.99
CA PRO A 140 -27.92 5.75 44.69
C PRO A 140 -27.28 6.33 45.97
N SER A 141 -26.30 5.62 46.53
CA SER A 141 -25.36 6.08 47.56
C SER A 141 -24.66 7.40 47.19
N LEU A 142 -24.22 7.54 45.93
CA LEU A 142 -23.52 8.74 45.45
C LEU A 142 -24.45 9.94 45.24
N ALA A 143 -25.77 9.74 45.18
CA ALA A 143 -26.72 10.85 45.05
C ALA A 143 -26.68 11.81 46.25
N LYS A 144 -26.33 11.33 47.46
CA LYS A 144 -26.09 12.19 48.63
C LYS A 144 -24.84 13.05 48.46
N LEU A 145 -23.73 12.45 48.02
CA LEU A 145 -22.45 13.14 47.75
C LEU A 145 -22.57 14.28 46.72
N ARG A 146 -23.58 14.23 45.86
CA ARG A 146 -23.85 15.26 44.86
C ARG A 146 -24.79 16.38 45.34
N ALA A 147 -25.59 16.15 46.38
CA ALA A 147 -26.46 17.19 46.93
C ALA A 147 -25.66 18.39 47.46
N ASP A 148 -24.50 18.12 48.06
CA ASP A 148 -23.56 19.14 48.55
C ASP A 148 -22.67 19.75 47.44
N ARG A 149 -22.90 19.40 46.17
CA ARG A 149 -21.96 19.64 45.07
C ARG A 149 -22.64 20.00 43.73
N PRO A 150 -23.01 21.28 43.51
CA PRO A 150 -23.78 21.71 42.34
C PRO A 150 -22.99 21.76 41.01
N ARG A 151 -21.65 21.65 41.01
CA ARG A 151 -20.81 21.58 39.80
C ARG A 151 -19.77 20.47 39.96
N VAL A 152 -19.56 19.67 38.91
CA VAL A 152 -18.57 18.58 38.92
C VAL A 152 -17.24 19.06 38.36
N ASP A 153 -16.34 19.43 39.27
CA ASP A 153 -14.98 19.93 39.04
C ASP A 153 -13.87 18.85 39.19
N ARG A 154 -14.25 17.64 39.63
CA ARG A 154 -13.39 16.45 39.83
C ARG A 154 -14.18 15.15 39.95
N LEU A 155 -13.54 13.99 39.79
CA LEU A 155 -14.14 12.65 39.92
C LEU A 155 -13.44 11.80 40.98
N THR A 156 -14.22 10.98 41.69
CA THR A 156 -13.72 9.78 42.37
C THR A 156 -13.45 8.64 41.38
N ARG A 157 -12.70 7.63 41.81
CA ARG A 157 -12.42 6.42 41.02
C ARG A 157 -13.68 5.66 40.63
N GLU A 158 -14.69 5.59 41.51
CA GLU A 158 -15.96 4.92 41.21
C GLU A 158 -16.72 5.65 40.09
N GLU A 159 -16.89 6.97 40.21
CA GLU A 159 -17.58 7.77 39.18
C GLU A 159 -16.86 7.70 37.82
N PHE A 160 -15.52 7.75 37.81
CA PHE A 160 -14.72 7.58 36.59
C PHE A 160 -14.91 6.18 35.98
N CYS A 161 -14.70 5.11 36.75
CA CYS A 161 -14.76 3.73 36.24
C CYS A 161 -16.18 3.27 35.88
N VAL A 162 -17.24 3.84 36.49
CA VAL A 162 -18.64 3.63 36.08
C VAL A 162 -18.95 4.45 34.83
N GLY A 163 -18.61 5.74 34.83
CA GLY A 163 -18.85 6.65 33.71
C GLY A 163 -18.18 6.19 32.42
N MET A 164 -16.91 5.77 32.47
CA MET A 164 -16.20 5.28 31.28
C MET A 164 -16.84 4.02 30.70
N ARG A 165 -17.19 3.03 31.54
CA ARG A 165 -17.91 1.82 31.07
C ARG A 165 -19.27 2.18 30.45
N LYS A 166 -20.04 3.10 31.04
CA LYS A 166 -21.31 3.57 30.47
C LYS A 166 -21.16 4.37 29.18
N SER A 167 -20.07 5.12 29.03
CA SER A 167 -19.74 5.80 27.77
C SER A 167 -19.38 4.84 26.62
N GLY A 168 -19.18 3.55 26.92
CA GLY A 168 -18.91 2.50 25.94
C GLY A 168 -17.47 1.97 25.95
N TRP A 169 -16.71 2.18 27.04
CA TRP A 169 -15.38 1.59 27.18
C TRP A 169 -15.47 0.07 27.32
N THR A 170 -14.86 -0.66 26.37
CA THR A 170 -14.94 -2.14 26.29
C THR A 170 -13.67 -2.86 26.75
N TRP A 171 -12.62 -2.14 27.16
CA TRP A 171 -11.42 -2.75 27.73
C TRP A 171 -11.60 -3.02 29.23
N SER A 172 -10.61 -3.58 29.92
CA SER A 172 -10.78 -4.08 31.28
C SER A 172 -10.91 -2.96 32.32
N VAL A 173 -11.45 -3.33 33.49
CA VAL A 173 -11.51 -2.44 34.66
C VAL A 173 -10.12 -2.19 35.25
N ALA A 174 -9.17 -3.12 35.07
CA ALA A 174 -7.78 -2.92 35.48
C ALA A 174 -7.10 -1.81 34.66
N ASP A 175 -7.38 -1.74 33.36
CA ASP A 175 -6.87 -0.69 32.48
C ASP A 175 -7.39 0.69 32.93
N LEU A 176 -8.68 0.80 33.28
CA LEU A 176 -9.26 2.04 33.84
C LEU A 176 -8.67 2.43 35.19
N ASN A 177 -8.32 1.46 36.04
CA ASN A 177 -7.65 1.76 37.31
C ASN A 177 -6.28 2.37 37.06
N TRP A 178 -5.44 1.78 36.19
CA TRP A 178 -4.13 2.34 35.83
C TRP A 178 -4.21 3.72 35.18
N ILE A 179 -5.23 3.96 34.35
CA ILE A 179 -5.50 5.30 33.79
C ILE A 179 -5.85 6.29 34.92
N PHE A 180 -6.71 5.91 35.86
CA PHE A 180 -7.03 6.78 37.00
C PHE A 180 -5.80 7.01 37.90
N ASP A 181 -5.01 5.97 38.18
CA ASP A 181 -3.77 6.01 38.97
C ASP A 181 -2.73 6.97 38.39
N ALA A 182 -2.74 7.19 37.07
CA ALA A 182 -1.83 8.10 36.39
C ALA A 182 -2.39 9.52 36.20
N LEU A 183 -3.70 9.75 36.38
CA LEU A 183 -4.34 11.05 36.14
C LEU A 183 -4.89 11.75 37.41
N HIS A 184 -4.98 11.06 38.55
CA HIS A 184 -5.50 11.67 39.78
C HIS A 184 -4.46 12.53 40.52
N ASP A 185 -4.92 13.54 41.25
CA ASP A 185 -4.11 14.33 42.18
C ASP A 185 -3.63 13.44 43.35
N GLN A 186 -2.33 13.45 43.66
CA GLN A 186 -1.76 12.61 44.72
C GLN A 186 -2.26 12.97 46.14
N THR A 187 -2.69 14.21 46.35
CA THR A 187 -3.02 14.76 47.69
C THR A 187 -4.42 14.40 48.19
N ASP A 188 -5.42 14.38 47.30
CA ASP A 188 -6.81 14.04 47.64
C ASP A 188 -7.37 12.81 46.90
N GLN A 189 -6.58 12.21 45.99
CA GLN A 189 -6.93 11.04 45.18
C GLN A 189 -8.12 11.28 44.22
N LEU A 190 -8.36 12.53 43.83
CA LEU A 190 -9.44 12.91 42.90
C LEU A 190 -8.87 13.28 41.51
N LEU A 191 -9.57 12.85 40.47
CA LEU A 191 -9.26 13.23 39.08
C LEU A 191 -9.86 14.60 38.78
N LYS A 192 -9.00 15.61 38.64
CA LYS A 192 -9.35 17.02 38.38
C LYS A 192 -9.16 17.38 36.90
N ALA A 193 -9.61 18.56 36.47
CA ALA A 193 -9.35 19.07 35.12
C ALA A 193 -7.84 19.11 34.79
N ASP A 194 -6.97 19.37 35.76
CA ASP A 194 -5.52 19.35 35.54
C ASP A 194 -4.98 17.99 35.08
N GLY A 195 -5.59 16.89 35.54
CA GLY A 195 -5.31 15.53 35.06
C GLY A 195 -5.93 15.21 33.69
N LEU A 196 -6.57 16.17 33.03
CA LEU A 196 -7.23 16.01 31.73
C LEU A 196 -6.66 16.91 30.63
N ARG A 197 -5.59 17.68 30.89
CA ARG A 197 -4.95 18.64 29.97
C ARG A 197 -4.50 18.07 28.61
N TRP A 198 -4.34 16.76 28.51
CA TRP A 198 -4.09 16.02 27.26
C TRP A 198 -5.32 15.96 26.33
N LEU A 199 -6.55 16.04 26.87
CA LEU A 199 -7.79 15.86 26.13
C LEU A 199 -8.08 17.03 25.18
N PRO A 200 -7.90 18.32 25.54
CA PRO A 200 -7.97 19.42 24.58
C PRO A 200 -6.99 19.25 23.40
N ILE A 201 -5.76 18.79 23.67
CA ILE A 201 -4.73 18.55 22.65
C ILE A 201 -5.16 17.42 21.70
N GLU A 202 -5.64 16.31 22.25
CA GLU A 202 -6.14 15.17 21.46
C GLU A 202 -7.40 15.53 20.65
N LEU A 203 -8.28 16.38 21.18
CA LEU A 203 -9.43 16.92 20.45
C LEU A 203 -9.00 17.78 19.26
N VAL A 204 -7.93 18.59 19.39
CA VAL A 204 -7.33 19.33 18.27
C VAL A 204 -6.68 18.39 17.25
N ARG A 205 -5.93 17.36 17.69
CA ARG A 205 -5.35 16.32 16.80
C ARG A 205 -6.44 15.60 15.99
N LYS A 206 -7.52 15.20 16.65
CA LYS A 206 -8.73 14.60 16.04
C LYS A 206 -9.39 15.56 15.05
N GLN A 207 -9.55 16.84 15.39
CA GLN A 207 -10.17 17.83 14.50
C GLN A 207 -9.32 18.07 13.25
N LYS A 208 -8.00 18.30 13.38
CA LYS A 208 -7.07 18.42 12.24
C LYS A 208 -7.20 17.23 11.27
N LYS A 209 -7.23 16.02 11.82
CA LYS A 209 -7.36 14.75 11.08
C LYS A 209 -8.72 14.61 10.38
N LEU A 210 -9.83 14.90 11.06
CA LEU A 210 -11.17 14.89 10.47
C LEU A 210 -11.34 15.92 9.36
N GLU A 211 -10.75 17.11 9.51
CA GLU A 211 -10.76 18.13 8.46
C GLU A 211 -9.87 17.75 7.26
N ALA A 212 -8.68 17.19 7.50
CA ALA A 212 -7.83 16.68 6.42
C ALA A 212 -8.57 15.62 5.60
N LYS A 213 -9.21 14.66 6.27
CA LYS A 213 -10.05 13.65 5.63
C LYS A 213 -11.26 14.26 4.90
N ALA A 214 -11.96 15.23 5.49
CA ALA A 214 -13.09 15.90 4.84
C ALA A 214 -12.68 16.79 3.64
N ARG A 215 -11.47 17.37 3.66
CA ARG A 215 -10.87 18.06 2.51
C ARG A 215 -10.49 17.06 1.42
N SER A 216 -9.86 15.94 1.80
CA SER A 216 -9.47 14.85 0.90
C SER A 216 -10.67 14.22 0.21
N SER A 217 -11.72 13.82 0.94
CA SER A 217 -12.91 13.20 0.35
C SER A 217 -13.68 14.13 -0.61
N LYS A 218 -13.56 15.46 -0.48
CA LYS A 218 -14.06 16.41 -1.49
C LYS A 218 -13.22 16.41 -2.76
N TYR A 219 -11.90 16.25 -2.65
CA TYR A 219 -10.99 16.12 -3.78
C TYR A 219 -11.15 14.75 -4.47
N GLN A 220 -11.29 13.67 -3.70
CA GLN A 220 -11.63 12.33 -4.21
C GLN A 220 -13.02 12.27 -4.84
N ALA A 221 -14.01 13.06 -4.38
CA ALA A 221 -15.30 13.21 -5.06
C ALA A 221 -15.21 13.99 -6.40
N LEU A 222 -14.09 14.64 -6.68
CA LEU A 222 -13.76 15.23 -7.98
C LEU A 222 -12.93 14.27 -8.83
N GLN A 223 -11.89 13.64 -8.27
CA GLN A 223 -11.08 12.61 -8.95
C GLN A 223 -11.90 11.39 -9.35
N SER A 224 -12.75 10.84 -8.48
CA SER A 224 -13.61 9.69 -8.84
C SER A 224 -14.50 9.94 -10.06
N ARG A 225 -14.76 11.20 -10.46
CA ARG A 225 -15.43 11.54 -11.72
C ARG A 225 -14.50 11.41 -12.95
N THR A 226 -13.20 11.59 -12.78
CA THR A 226 -12.16 11.21 -13.76
C THR A 226 -11.78 9.72 -13.68
N ASP A 227 -11.90 9.08 -12.53
CA ASP A 227 -11.46 7.69 -12.34
C ASP A 227 -12.55 6.70 -12.77
N VAL A 228 -13.83 7.06 -12.58
CA VAL A 228 -14.95 6.41 -13.29
C VAL A 228 -14.80 6.57 -14.80
N SER A 229 -14.17 7.65 -15.29
CA SER A 229 -13.76 7.74 -16.69
C SER A 229 -12.60 6.78 -17.00
N ALA A 230 -11.55 6.69 -16.17
CA ALA A 230 -10.45 5.73 -16.36
C ALA A 230 -10.94 4.26 -16.40
N GLN A 231 -11.77 3.83 -15.44
CA GLN A 231 -12.42 2.52 -15.45
C GLN A 231 -13.39 2.34 -16.63
N ALA A 232 -14.03 3.41 -17.11
CA ALA A 232 -14.78 3.34 -18.37
C ALA A 232 -13.85 3.14 -19.58
N LYS A 233 -12.65 3.73 -19.61
CA LYS A 233 -11.67 3.52 -20.68
C LYS A 233 -11.12 2.10 -20.70
N HIS A 234 -10.79 1.52 -19.54
CA HIS A 234 -10.41 0.11 -19.46
C HIS A 234 -11.54 -0.79 -20.00
N ARG A 235 -12.78 -0.60 -19.54
CA ARG A 235 -13.95 -1.34 -20.06
C ARG A 235 -14.24 -1.07 -21.54
N HIS A 236 -13.94 0.13 -22.06
CA HIS A 236 -14.01 0.42 -23.50
C HIS A 236 -12.94 -0.36 -24.28
N PHE A 237 -11.73 -0.51 -23.73
CA PHE A 237 -10.64 -1.26 -24.35
C PHE A 237 -10.89 -2.77 -24.34
N GLU A 238 -11.44 -3.34 -23.25
CA GLU A 238 -11.90 -4.73 -23.24
C GLU A 238 -13.08 -4.94 -24.20
N ARG A 239 -14.06 -4.02 -24.24
CA ARG A 239 -15.15 -4.05 -25.23
C ARG A 239 -14.62 -3.99 -26.67
N PHE A 240 -13.54 -3.23 -26.91
CA PHE A 240 -12.86 -3.16 -28.21
C PHE A 240 -12.15 -4.47 -28.54
N LYS A 241 -11.33 -5.03 -27.63
CA LYS A 241 -10.71 -6.36 -27.81
C LYS A 241 -11.76 -7.47 -28.02
N ALA A 242 -12.88 -7.45 -27.30
CA ALA A 242 -13.99 -8.38 -27.47
C ALA A 242 -14.67 -8.21 -28.85
N TYR A 243 -14.89 -6.98 -29.33
CA TYR A 243 -15.37 -6.72 -30.69
C TYR A 243 -14.40 -7.25 -31.74
N LEU A 244 -13.10 -7.00 -31.59
CA LEU A 244 -12.07 -7.47 -32.52
C LEU A 244 -12.06 -9.01 -32.59
N ARG A 245 -12.00 -9.71 -31.45
CA ARG A 245 -12.11 -11.17 -31.39
C ARG A 245 -13.41 -11.69 -32.03
N LYS A 246 -14.57 -11.08 -31.72
CA LYS A 246 -15.87 -11.52 -32.26
C LYS A 246 -15.99 -11.33 -33.79
N LYS A 247 -15.35 -10.30 -34.35
CA LYS A 247 -15.46 -9.97 -35.78
C LYS A 247 -14.38 -10.62 -36.65
N TYR A 248 -13.20 -10.85 -36.10
CA TYR A 248 -12.01 -11.32 -36.82
C TYR A 248 -11.44 -12.64 -36.26
N GLY A 249 -12.16 -13.33 -35.38
CA GLY A 249 -11.74 -14.58 -34.73
C GLY A 249 -10.71 -14.37 -33.62
N ASN A 250 -9.59 -13.72 -33.92
CA ASN A 250 -8.49 -13.46 -32.99
C ASN A 250 -7.91 -12.04 -33.15
N LEU A 251 -7.10 -11.58 -32.18
CA LEU A 251 -6.56 -10.23 -32.17
C LEU A 251 -5.45 -10.01 -33.21
N ILE A 252 -4.71 -11.05 -33.60
CA ILE A 252 -3.70 -10.95 -34.66
C ILE A 252 -4.37 -10.65 -36.00
N ARG A 253 -5.36 -11.45 -36.43
CA ARG A 253 -6.12 -11.21 -37.66
C ARG A 253 -6.82 -9.85 -37.62
N ALA A 254 -7.36 -9.46 -36.47
CA ALA A 254 -7.95 -8.13 -36.28
C ALA A 254 -6.94 -6.99 -36.51
N TRP A 255 -5.71 -7.12 -35.97
CA TRP A 255 -4.63 -6.17 -36.21
C TRP A 255 -4.28 -6.09 -37.71
N ARG A 256 -4.00 -7.26 -38.32
CA ARG A 256 -3.56 -7.42 -39.72
C ARG A 256 -4.59 -6.99 -40.77
N GLN A 257 -5.89 -7.20 -40.52
CA GLN A 257 -6.96 -6.81 -41.45
C GLN A 257 -7.51 -5.40 -41.21
N ALA A 258 -7.63 -4.95 -39.95
CA ALA A 258 -8.44 -3.78 -39.61
C ALA A 258 -7.63 -2.59 -39.09
N LEU A 259 -6.59 -2.84 -38.30
CA LEU A 259 -5.78 -1.81 -37.65
C LEU A 259 -4.62 -1.36 -38.53
N SER A 260 -3.84 -2.32 -39.01
CA SER A 260 -2.62 -2.11 -39.80
C SER A 260 -2.83 -2.50 -41.26
N GLN A 261 -3.20 -1.53 -42.10
CA GLN A 261 -3.50 -1.76 -43.52
C GLN A 261 -2.29 -2.20 -44.37
N THR A 262 -1.08 -2.07 -43.84
CA THR A 262 0.18 -2.47 -44.48
C THR A 262 0.77 -3.72 -43.83
N ASP A 263 -0.03 -4.47 -43.07
CA ASP A 263 0.37 -5.68 -42.33
C ASP A 263 1.55 -5.50 -41.34
N SER A 264 1.87 -4.25 -40.99
CA SER A 264 2.93 -3.92 -40.04
C SER A 264 2.51 -4.25 -38.61
N MET A 265 3.37 -4.94 -37.86
CA MET A 265 3.13 -5.29 -36.45
C MET A 265 3.43 -4.13 -35.46
N VAL A 266 3.74 -2.94 -35.99
CA VAL A 266 3.83 -1.67 -35.27
C VAL A 266 2.93 -0.64 -35.97
N LEU A 267 2.21 0.16 -35.18
CA LEU A 267 1.13 1.03 -35.63
C LEU A 267 1.23 2.41 -34.97
N SER A 268 1.26 3.49 -35.75
CA SER A 268 1.30 4.85 -35.20
C SER A 268 -0.07 5.36 -34.75
N LYS A 269 -0.07 6.28 -33.78
CA LYS A 269 -1.25 7.00 -33.23
C LYS A 269 -2.24 7.43 -34.33
N LEU A 270 -1.74 8.02 -35.42
CA LEU A 270 -2.57 8.46 -36.56
C LEU A 270 -3.23 7.32 -37.34
N HIS A 271 -2.54 6.19 -37.53
CA HIS A 271 -3.10 5.03 -38.24
C HIS A 271 -4.13 4.29 -37.38
N PHE A 272 -3.88 4.13 -36.08
CA PHE A 272 -4.87 3.57 -35.16
C PHE A 272 -6.14 4.41 -35.09
N LEU A 273 -6.04 5.74 -34.91
CA LEU A 273 -7.23 6.61 -34.84
C LEU A 273 -8.09 6.51 -36.11
N LYS A 274 -7.46 6.44 -37.30
CA LYS A 274 -8.17 6.19 -38.57
C LYS A 274 -8.84 4.81 -38.59
N ALA A 275 -8.16 3.76 -38.13
CA ALA A 275 -8.70 2.41 -38.07
C ALA A 275 -9.88 2.27 -37.09
N ALA A 276 -9.71 2.73 -35.85
CA ALA A 276 -10.76 2.77 -34.83
C ALA A 276 -11.99 3.55 -35.32
N SER A 277 -11.80 4.66 -36.04
CA SER A 277 -12.90 5.40 -36.66
C SER A 277 -13.66 4.59 -37.71
N ARG A 278 -12.98 3.80 -38.57
CA ARG A 278 -13.63 2.90 -39.54
C ARG A 278 -14.36 1.74 -38.88
N LEU A 279 -13.92 1.32 -37.69
CA LEU A 279 -14.57 0.28 -36.90
C LEU A 279 -15.77 0.77 -36.06
N GLY A 280 -16.09 2.08 -36.13
CA GLY A 280 -17.19 2.70 -35.40
C GLY A 280 -16.81 3.31 -34.04
N PHE A 281 -15.58 3.09 -33.57
CA PHE A 281 -15.04 3.59 -32.29
C PHE A 281 -14.45 5.01 -32.41
N ALA A 282 -14.98 5.84 -33.31
CA ALA A 282 -14.44 7.16 -33.61
C ALA A 282 -14.38 8.08 -32.38
N LYS A 283 -15.38 8.00 -31.49
CA LYS A 283 -15.50 8.83 -30.29
C LYS A 283 -14.51 8.42 -29.21
N GLU A 284 -14.38 7.12 -28.96
CA GLU A 284 -13.51 6.51 -27.95
C GLU A 284 -12.05 6.37 -28.42
N SER A 285 -11.77 6.57 -29.71
CA SER A 285 -10.49 6.31 -30.37
C SER A 285 -9.25 6.84 -29.64
N LYS A 286 -9.31 8.05 -29.06
CA LYS A 286 -8.20 8.65 -28.28
C LYS A 286 -7.94 7.94 -26.95
N ASP A 287 -8.97 7.44 -26.31
CA ASP A 287 -8.86 6.70 -25.04
C ASP A 287 -8.47 5.25 -25.28
N LEU A 288 -9.00 4.62 -26.33
CA LEU A 288 -8.56 3.29 -26.79
C LEU A 288 -7.08 3.29 -27.16
N TRP A 289 -6.59 4.39 -27.74
CA TRP A 289 -5.16 4.55 -28.00
C TRP A 289 -4.34 4.62 -26.70
N LYS A 290 -4.77 5.42 -25.71
CA LYS A 290 -4.10 5.51 -24.39
C LYS A 290 -4.13 4.21 -23.57
N ALA A 291 -4.99 3.27 -23.92
CA ALA A 291 -5.03 1.93 -23.33
C ALA A 291 -4.23 0.88 -24.13
N LEU A 292 -3.74 1.26 -25.32
CA LEU A 292 -2.94 0.42 -26.21
C LEU A 292 -1.46 0.80 -26.18
N ASP A 293 -1.15 2.09 -26.35
CA ASP A 293 0.18 2.75 -26.26
C ASP A 293 0.54 2.87 -24.77
N LYS A 294 0.88 1.73 -24.14
CA LYS A 294 1.05 1.60 -22.68
C LYS A 294 2.26 2.37 -22.15
N ASP A 295 3.29 2.52 -22.99
CA ASP A 295 4.54 3.23 -22.69
C ASP A 295 4.54 4.70 -23.16
N ASP A 296 3.42 5.19 -23.72
CA ASP A 296 3.22 6.48 -24.43
C ASP A 296 4.36 6.82 -25.42
N SER A 297 5.04 5.80 -25.98
CA SER A 297 6.06 5.96 -27.03
C SER A 297 5.52 6.60 -28.32
N GLY A 298 4.19 6.60 -28.49
CA GLY A 298 3.49 7.15 -29.65
C GLY A 298 3.32 6.14 -30.79
N SER A 299 3.74 4.90 -30.58
CA SER A 299 3.65 3.78 -31.51
C SER A 299 3.31 2.49 -30.79
N ALA A 300 2.16 1.91 -31.11
CA ALA A 300 1.71 0.67 -30.51
C ALA A 300 2.29 -0.54 -31.23
N SER A 301 2.67 -1.59 -30.50
CA SER A 301 3.05 -2.89 -31.06
C SER A 301 2.01 -3.98 -30.76
N ILE A 302 2.08 -5.09 -31.50
CA ILE A 302 1.12 -6.20 -31.37
C ILE A 302 1.09 -6.80 -29.96
N ASP A 303 2.22 -6.81 -29.26
CA ASP A 303 2.38 -7.35 -27.91
C ASP A 303 1.69 -6.51 -26.83
N GLU A 304 1.40 -5.22 -27.07
CA GLU A 304 0.56 -4.45 -26.14
C GLU A 304 -0.94 -4.81 -26.26
N LEU A 305 -1.38 -5.22 -27.46
CA LEU A 305 -2.75 -5.69 -27.70
C LEU A 305 -2.94 -7.16 -27.26
N ASP A 306 -1.96 -8.02 -27.54
CA ASP A 306 -1.99 -9.46 -27.27
C ASP A 306 -0.57 -10.03 -27.03
N PRO A 307 0.01 -9.86 -25.82
CA PRO A 307 1.39 -10.25 -25.53
C PRO A 307 1.63 -11.75 -25.75
N LYS A 308 0.65 -12.57 -25.37
CA LYS A 308 0.74 -14.03 -25.36
C LYS A 308 0.77 -14.58 -26.80
N ASN A 309 -0.01 -14.01 -27.72
CA ASN A 309 0.07 -14.40 -29.13
C ASN A 309 1.25 -13.77 -29.86
N ALA A 310 1.71 -12.58 -29.45
CA ALA A 310 2.95 -11.99 -29.96
C ALA A 310 4.19 -12.83 -29.63
N GLU A 311 4.31 -13.38 -28.41
CA GLU A 311 5.40 -14.30 -28.05
C GLU A 311 5.44 -15.52 -28.99
N VAL A 312 4.29 -16.14 -29.27
CA VAL A 312 4.22 -17.33 -30.15
C VAL A 312 4.61 -16.99 -31.59
N LEU A 313 4.20 -15.83 -32.12
CA LEU A 313 4.59 -15.38 -33.47
C LEU A 313 6.09 -15.07 -33.55
N ALA A 314 6.66 -14.46 -32.51
CA ALA A 314 8.08 -14.14 -32.44
C ALA A 314 8.94 -15.43 -32.39
N GLN A 315 8.56 -16.39 -31.56
CA GLN A 315 9.16 -17.73 -31.50
C GLN A 315 9.04 -18.46 -32.85
N PHE A 316 7.90 -18.34 -33.54
CA PHE A 316 7.69 -18.94 -34.86
C PHE A 316 8.60 -18.33 -35.94
N LYS A 317 8.76 -17.00 -35.98
CA LYS A 317 9.74 -16.33 -36.87
C LYS A 317 11.15 -16.86 -36.64
N VAL A 318 11.59 -16.92 -35.38
CA VAL A 318 12.94 -17.39 -35.03
C VAL A 318 13.14 -18.86 -35.41
N TRP A 319 12.14 -19.72 -35.18
CA TRP A 319 12.18 -21.11 -35.61
C TRP A 319 12.28 -21.25 -37.14
N MET A 320 11.47 -20.54 -37.91
CA MET A 320 11.54 -20.58 -39.38
C MET A 320 12.93 -20.15 -39.88
N THR A 321 13.41 -19.01 -39.39
CA THR A 321 14.74 -18.46 -39.74
C THR A 321 15.86 -19.46 -39.42
N LYS A 322 15.78 -20.14 -38.27
CA LYS A 322 16.79 -21.12 -37.83
C LYS A 322 16.71 -22.48 -38.53
N LYS A 323 15.50 -22.97 -38.87
CA LYS A 323 15.28 -24.31 -39.45
C LYS A 323 15.38 -24.31 -40.98
N PHE A 324 15.02 -23.21 -41.65
CA PHE A 324 14.94 -23.13 -43.12
C PHE A 324 15.74 -21.96 -43.74
N GLY A 325 16.29 -21.04 -42.94
CA GLY A 325 17.04 -19.86 -43.41
C GLY A 325 16.19 -18.60 -43.61
N GLY A 326 14.88 -18.74 -43.82
CA GLY A 326 13.97 -17.61 -44.02
C GLY A 326 12.49 -18.04 -44.06
N VAL A 327 11.60 -17.07 -44.32
CA VAL A 327 10.15 -17.27 -44.30
C VAL A 327 9.64 -17.94 -45.58
N ARG A 328 10.22 -17.62 -46.73
CA ARG A 328 9.85 -18.17 -48.04
C ARG A 328 10.27 -19.62 -48.17
N GLU A 329 11.45 -19.92 -47.65
CA GLU A 329 12.07 -21.23 -47.55
C GLU A 329 11.26 -22.13 -46.61
N ALA A 330 10.82 -21.59 -45.46
CA ALA A 330 9.91 -22.27 -44.54
C ALA A 330 8.54 -22.54 -45.18
N PHE A 331 7.96 -21.55 -45.86
CA PHE A 331 6.69 -21.73 -46.59
C PHE A 331 6.81 -22.85 -47.62
N SER A 332 7.83 -22.81 -48.49
CA SER A 332 8.07 -23.82 -49.53
C SER A 332 8.45 -25.21 -48.98
N ALA A 333 8.91 -25.31 -47.73
CA ALA A 333 9.19 -26.58 -47.07
C ALA A 333 7.94 -27.18 -46.38
N ILE A 334 6.93 -26.36 -46.11
CA ILE A 334 5.63 -26.76 -45.53
C ILE A 334 4.62 -27.07 -46.66
N ASP A 335 4.60 -26.26 -47.72
CA ASP A 335 3.88 -26.45 -49.00
C ASP A 335 4.52 -27.60 -49.83
N SER A 336 4.54 -28.79 -49.24
CA SER A 336 5.27 -29.94 -49.77
C SER A 336 4.62 -30.62 -50.99
N ASP A 337 3.38 -30.26 -51.32
CA ASP A 337 2.70 -30.64 -52.57
C ASP A 337 2.70 -29.52 -53.63
N SER A 338 3.28 -28.35 -53.31
CA SER A 338 3.40 -27.17 -54.19
C SER A 338 2.06 -26.61 -54.67
N THR A 339 1.02 -26.74 -53.85
CA THR A 339 -0.31 -26.15 -54.09
C THR A 339 -0.34 -24.63 -53.94
N ARG A 340 0.74 -24.01 -53.44
CA ARG A 340 0.91 -22.56 -53.19
C ARG A 340 0.06 -22.00 -52.03
N PHE A 341 -0.53 -22.89 -51.26
CA PHE A 341 -1.23 -22.60 -50.03
C PHE A 341 -0.96 -23.72 -49.03
N ILE A 342 -1.16 -23.47 -47.75
CA ILE A 342 -1.00 -24.47 -46.69
C ILE A 342 -2.34 -24.60 -45.96
N SER A 343 -2.92 -25.80 -45.96
CA SER A 343 -4.12 -26.12 -45.18
C SER A 343 -3.79 -26.30 -43.70
N SER A 344 -4.81 -26.24 -42.84
CA SER A 344 -4.64 -26.49 -41.40
C SER A 344 -4.08 -27.88 -41.09
N SER A 345 -4.33 -28.87 -41.97
CA SER A 345 -3.78 -30.23 -41.89
C SER A 345 -2.29 -30.28 -42.24
N GLU A 346 -1.86 -29.71 -43.37
CA GLU A 346 -0.43 -29.65 -43.73
C GLU A 346 0.33 -28.86 -42.68
N PHE A 347 -0.17 -27.70 -42.26
CA PHE A 347 0.51 -26.83 -41.29
C PHE A 347 0.82 -27.58 -39.99
N LEU A 348 -0.19 -28.18 -39.35
CA LEU A 348 0.01 -28.92 -38.10
C LEU A 348 0.94 -30.13 -38.27
N SER A 349 0.77 -30.87 -39.36
CA SER A 349 1.60 -32.05 -39.66
C SER A 349 3.06 -31.67 -39.91
N ALA A 350 3.30 -30.56 -40.61
CA ALA A 350 4.63 -30.03 -40.88
C ALA A 350 5.27 -29.43 -39.61
N LEU A 351 4.53 -28.69 -38.79
CA LEU A 351 5.04 -28.18 -37.52
C LEU A 351 5.44 -29.32 -36.58
N GLN A 352 4.69 -30.42 -36.55
CA GLN A 352 5.06 -31.63 -35.81
C GLN A 352 6.29 -32.31 -36.42
N ARG A 353 6.32 -32.52 -37.75
CA ARG A 353 7.42 -33.14 -38.51
C ARG A 353 8.75 -32.39 -38.38
N PHE A 354 8.70 -31.06 -38.32
CA PHE A 354 9.87 -30.18 -38.22
C PHE A 354 10.15 -29.71 -36.79
N GLU A 355 9.46 -30.27 -35.79
CA GLU A 355 9.71 -30.08 -34.36
C GLU A 355 9.58 -28.61 -33.90
N PHE A 356 8.51 -27.93 -34.34
CA PHE A 356 8.15 -26.65 -33.71
C PHE A 356 7.63 -26.91 -32.29
N PRO A 357 8.07 -26.18 -31.24
CA PRO A 357 7.70 -26.51 -29.86
C PRO A 357 6.23 -26.29 -29.46
N ARG A 358 5.45 -25.50 -30.21
CA ARG A 358 4.07 -25.10 -29.83
C ARG A 358 3.05 -25.21 -31.00
N PRO A 359 2.90 -26.36 -31.66
CA PRO A 359 2.00 -26.51 -32.80
C PRO A 359 0.54 -26.35 -32.37
N SER A 360 -0.20 -25.45 -33.03
CA SER A 360 -1.58 -25.16 -32.64
C SER A 360 -2.45 -24.62 -33.78
N ARG A 361 -3.76 -24.93 -33.73
CA ARG A 361 -4.77 -24.35 -34.63
C ARG A 361 -4.91 -22.83 -34.44
N GLN A 362 -4.62 -22.33 -33.24
CA GLN A 362 -4.60 -20.90 -32.95
C GLN A 362 -3.51 -20.19 -33.76
N LEU A 363 -2.28 -20.73 -33.77
CA LEU A 363 -1.19 -20.20 -34.59
C LEU A 363 -1.52 -20.24 -36.09
N PHE A 364 -2.16 -21.31 -36.59
CA PHE A 364 -2.67 -21.34 -37.97
C PHE A 364 -3.62 -20.15 -38.24
N SER A 365 -4.59 -19.90 -37.34
CA SER A 365 -5.58 -18.83 -37.48
C SER A 365 -5.00 -17.40 -37.41
N HIS A 366 -3.75 -17.22 -36.97
CA HIS A 366 -3.04 -15.95 -37.02
C HIS A 366 -2.47 -15.64 -38.41
N PHE A 367 -2.16 -16.69 -39.17
CA PHE A 367 -1.64 -16.59 -40.53
C PHE A 367 -2.75 -16.54 -41.56
N ASP A 368 -3.68 -17.51 -41.51
CA ASP A 368 -4.98 -17.49 -42.20
C ASP A 368 -5.63 -16.11 -41.97
N LYS A 369 -5.56 -15.24 -42.99
CA LYS A 369 -5.73 -13.79 -42.85
C LYS A 369 -7.14 -13.36 -43.20
N ASP A 370 -7.73 -13.95 -44.23
CA ASP A 370 -9.11 -13.71 -44.64
C ASP A 370 -10.12 -14.63 -43.93
N GLY A 371 -9.69 -15.82 -43.50
CA GLY A 371 -10.55 -16.84 -42.90
C GLY A 371 -11.03 -17.91 -43.87
N ASP A 372 -10.41 -18.06 -45.05
CA ASP A 372 -10.78 -19.08 -46.03
C ASP A 372 -10.30 -20.50 -45.65
N GLY A 373 -9.46 -20.61 -44.61
CA GLY A 373 -8.95 -21.88 -44.09
C GLY A 373 -7.61 -22.33 -44.69
N LYS A 374 -6.90 -21.43 -45.37
CA LYS A 374 -5.55 -21.62 -45.93
C LYS A 374 -4.57 -20.58 -45.41
N ILE A 375 -3.29 -20.78 -45.70
CA ILE A 375 -2.23 -19.76 -45.59
C ILE A 375 -1.55 -19.66 -46.95
N VAL A 376 -1.56 -18.49 -47.60
CA VAL A 376 -0.74 -18.23 -48.80
C VAL A 376 0.58 -17.56 -48.45
N LEU A 377 1.52 -17.45 -49.39
CA LEU A 377 2.83 -16.86 -49.09
C LEU A 377 2.74 -15.42 -48.53
N ASP A 378 1.83 -14.59 -49.07
CA ASP A 378 1.61 -13.20 -48.60
C ASP A 378 1.24 -13.14 -47.10
N ASP A 379 0.51 -14.15 -46.62
CA ASP A 379 0.05 -14.24 -45.23
C ASP A 379 1.18 -14.38 -44.22
N VAL A 380 2.37 -14.82 -44.63
CA VAL A 380 3.54 -14.94 -43.76
C VAL A 380 4.60 -13.86 -44.02
N LEU A 381 4.58 -13.15 -45.15
CA LEU A 381 5.62 -12.17 -45.51
C LEU A 381 5.80 -11.03 -44.51
N PHE A 382 4.76 -10.66 -43.76
CA PHE A 382 4.87 -9.65 -42.70
C PHE A 382 5.94 -10.02 -41.65
N LEU A 383 6.16 -11.32 -41.41
CA LEU A 383 7.21 -11.82 -40.51
C LEU A 383 8.62 -11.55 -41.03
N GLU A 384 8.85 -11.34 -42.34
CA GLU A 384 10.16 -10.90 -42.81
C GLU A 384 10.47 -9.50 -42.26
N SER A 385 9.50 -8.58 -42.40
CA SER A 385 9.62 -7.16 -42.01
C SER A 385 9.56 -6.91 -40.50
N TRP A 386 8.83 -7.71 -39.72
CA TRP A 386 8.65 -7.47 -38.29
C TRP A 386 9.88 -7.86 -37.48
N ASN A 387 10.49 -6.90 -36.79
CA ASN A 387 11.48 -7.16 -35.75
C ASN A 387 10.76 -7.25 -34.38
N PRO A 388 10.56 -8.45 -33.79
CA PRO A 388 9.96 -8.59 -32.46
C PRO A 388 10.86 -8.00 -31.37
N LEU A 389 10.27 -7.59 -30.24
CA LEU A 389 11.05 -7.13 -29.10
C LEU A 389 11.89 -8.29 -28.52
N PRO A 390 13.14 -8.05 -28.05
CA PRO A 390 14.08 -9.12 -27.68
C PRO A 390 13.56 -10.08 -26.60
N PHE A 391 12.72 -9.60 -25.69
CA PHE A 391 12.14 -10.44 -24.64
C PHE A 391 11.12 -11.47 -25.17
N LEU A 392 10.47 -11.23 -26.32
CA LEU A 392 9.48 -12.15 -26.91
C LEU A 392 10.09 -13.44 -27.50
N VAL A 393 11.42 -13.48 -27.69
CA VAL A 393 12.13 -14.59 -28.35
C VAL A 393 13.04 -15.39 -27.41
N VAL A 394 13.09 -15.05 -26.12
CA VAL A 394 13.92 -15.70 -25.10
C VAL A 394 13.09 -16.30 -23.97
N LEU A 395 13.71 -17.20 -23.21
CA LEU A 395 13.14 -17.77 -21.99
C LEU A 395 13.51 -16.91 -20.76
N PRO A 396 12.71 -16.95 -19.66
CA PRO A 396 13.04 -16.26 -18.42
C PRO A 396 14.41 -16.70 -17.85
N ASN A 397 15.28 -15.73 -17.59
CA ASN A 397 16.61 -15.93 -17.06
C ASN A 397 16.71 -15.41 -15.61
N PHE A 398 16.30 -16.26 -14.67
CA PHE A 398 16.34 -15.95 -13.23
C PHE A 398 17.77 -15.68 -12.70
N LYS A 399 18.82 -16.16 -13.38
CA LYS A 399 20.21 -15.81 -13.04
C LYS A 399 20.49 -14.34 -13.37
N ALA A 400 20.09 -13.88 -14.56
CA ALA A 400 20.23 -12.50 -14.98
C ALA A 400 19.38 -11.53 -14.13
N LYS A 401 18.13 -11.90 -13.78
CA LYS A 401 17.30 -11.18 -12.78
C LYS A 401 18.04 -10.98 -11.45
N ASN A 402 18.65 -12.05 -10.93
CA ASN A 402 19.39 -12.00 -9.66
C ASN A 402 20.75 -11.25 -9.76
N GLU A 403 21.41 -11.25 -10.92
CA GLU A 403 22.59 -10.42 -11.16
C GLU A 403 22.23 -8.92 -11.18
N ILE A 404 21.15 -8.55 -11.86
CA ILE A 404 20.65 -7.16 -11.89
C ILE A 404 20.16 -6.71 -10.51
N LYS A 405 19.42 -7.54 -9.75
CA LYS A 405 19.04 -7.22 -8.35
C LYS A 405 20.26 -6.93 -7.48
N LYS A 406 21.37 -7.67 -7.64
CA LYS A 406 22.63 -7.40 -6.94
C LYS A 406 23.28 -6.09 -7.39
N LEU A 407 23.34 -5.81 -8.69
CA LEU A 407 23.88 -4.55 -9.21
C LEU A 407 23.08 -3.34 -8.76
N ILE A 408 21.75 -3.45 -8.68
CA ILE A 408 20.87 -2.44 -8.10
C ILE A 408 21.31 -2.12 -6.65
N LEU A 409 21.38 -3.13 -5.77
CA LEU A 409 21.80 -2.91 -4.38
C LEU A 409 23.22 -2.35 -4.27
N VAL A 410 24.16 -2.80 -5.09
CA VAL A 410 25.53 -2.25 -5.12
C VAL A 410 25.56 -0.78 -5.58
N ARG A 411 24.65 -0.38 -6.49
CA ARG A 411 24.63 0.97 -7.08
C ARG A 411 23.86 2.00 -6.24
N THR A 412 22.83 1.59 -5.51
CA THR A 412 21.89 2.50 -4.80
C THR A 412 21.71 2.18 -3.30
N GLY A 413 22.17 1.03 -2.83
CA GLY A 413 21.95 0.52 -1.47
C GLY A 413 20.56 -0.06 -1.20
N GLN A 414 19.52 0.38 -1.93
CA GLN A 414 18.11 0.02 -1.69
C GLN A 414 17.32 -0.07 -2.99
N TYR A 415 16.40 -1.05 -3.07
CA TYR A 415 15.52 -1.23 -4.24
C TYR A 415 14.63 -0.02 -4.50
N MET A 416 14.03 0.57 -3.46
CA MET A 416 13.20 1.79 -3.59
C MET A 416 13.94 2.97 -4.21
N LYS A 417 15.19 3.20 -3.79
CA LYS A 417 16.04 4.26 -4.34
C LYS A 417 16.43 4.00 -5.80
N ALA A 418 16.50 2.75 -6.23
CA ALA A 418 16.67 2.40 -7.64
C ALA A 418 15.36 2.49 -8.44
N TRP A 419 14.23 2.11 -7.83
CA TRP A 419 12.91 2.22 -8.42
C TRP A 419 12.66 3.67 -8.88
N ARG A 420 12.61 4.60 -7.92
CA ARG A 420 12.28 6.02 -8.11
C ARG A 420 13.35 6.87 -8.82
N ARG A 421 14.45 6.27 -9.31
CA ARG A 421 15.57 6.99 -9.96
C ARG A 421 16.11 6.34 -11.24
N LEU A 422 15.95 5.02 -11.39
CA LEU A 422 16.51 4.25 -12.51
C LEU A 422 15.43 3.53 -13.32
N LEU A 423 14.38 2.99 -12.67
CA LEU A 423 13.39 2.08 -13.27
C LEU A 423 12.04 2.77 -13.57
N ASP A 424 11.51 3.53 -12.61
CA ASP A 424 10.27 4.31 -12.69
C ASP A 424 10.66 5.78 -12.55
N LYS A 425 10.99 6.42 -13.69
CA LYS A 425 11.51 7.80 -13.70
C LYS A 425 10.41 8.86 -13.84
N ASP A 426 9.28 8.47 -14.42
CA ASP A 426 8.13 9.35 -14.69
C ASP A 426 7.06 9.31 -13.58
N ALA A 427 7.20 8.41 -12.60
CA ALA A 427 6.25 8.15 -11.52
C ALA A 427 4.92 7.50 -11.98
N THR A 428 4.95 6.70 -13.05
CA THR A 428 3.83 5.83 -13.45
C THR A 428 3.64 4.61 -12.54
N ASN A 429 4.55 4.38 -11.57
CA ASN A 429 4.57 3.21 -10.70
C ASN A 429 4.77 1.88 -11.46
N ARG A 430 5.31 1.98 -12.68
CA ARG A 430 5.60 0.89 -13.61
C ARG A 430 6.96 1.18 -14.27
N CYS A 431 7.66 0.15 -14.71
CA CYS A 431 8.94 0.27 -15.42
C CYS A 431 8.77 -0.41 -16.77
N ASN A 432 8.82 0.34 -17.87
CA ASN A 432 8.70 -0.23 -19.21
C ASN A 432 10.02 -0.85 -19.71
N TRP A 433 9.98 -1.56 -20.85
CA TRP A 433 11.16 -2.26 -21.40
C TRP A 433 12.33 -1.32 -21.71
N TYR A 434 12.06 -0.10 -22.19
CA TYR A 434 13.08 0.88 -22.49
C TYR A 434 13.72 1.44 -21.22
N GLU A 435 12.91 1.74 -20.19
CA GLU A 435 13.42 2.15 -18.88
C GLU A 435 14.29 1.08 -18.22
N PHE A 436 13.85 -0.19 -18.24
CA PHE A 436 14.62 -1.31 -17.69
C PHE A 436 15.93 -1.53 -18.45
N LYS A 437 15.89 -1.46 -19.79
CA LYS A 437 17.07 -1.58 -20.66
C LYS A 437 18.06 -0.43 -20.42
N ASP A 438 17.58 0.79 -20.23
CA ASP A 438 18.44 1.95 -19.93
C ASP A 438 18.96 1.91 -18.49
N ALA A 439 18.17 1.40 -17.52
CA ALA A 439 18.66 1.10 -16.18
C ALA A 439 19.78 0.06 -16.20
N CYS A 440 19.65 -1.01 -17.00
CA CYS A 440 20.72 -2.00 -17.19
C CYS A 440 22.00 -1.39 -17.76
N GLN A 441 21.89 -0.46 -18.71
CA GLN A 441 23.04 0.30 -19.24
C GLN A 441 23.68 1.18 -18.16
N VAL A 442 22.89 1.91 -17.35
CA VAL A 442 23.38 2.76 -16.24
C VAL A 442 24.01 1.93 -15.11
N LEU A 443 23.58 0.67 -14.92
CA LEU A 443 24.19 -0.32 -14.03
C LEU A 443 25.45 -0.99 -14.62
N GLY A 444 25.76 -0.77 -15.90
CA GLY A 444 26.86 -1.41 -16.60
C GLY A 444 26.65 -2.91 -16.87
N TYR A 445 25.40 -3.41 -16.83
CA TYR A 445 25.10 -4.82 -17.04
C TYR A 445 25.17 -5.19 -18.52
N SER A 446 26.14 -6.03 -18.88
CA SER A 446 26.36 -6.53 -20.25
C SER A 446 25.89 -7.98 -20.47
N GLY A 447 25.04 -8.50 -19.58
CA GLY A 447 24.50 -9.87 -19.67
C GLY A 447 23.16 -9.94 -20.39
N ASP A 448 22.36 -10.95 -20.04
CA ASP A 448 21.08 -11.24 -20.70
C ASP A 448 19.94 -10.35 -20.18
N VAL A 449 19.89 -9.11 -20.68
CA VAL A 449 18.83 -8.13 -20.36
C VAL A 449 17.44 -8.64 -20.77
N ALA A 450 17.32 -9.36 -21.90
CA ALA A 450 16.04 -9.82 -22.43
C ALA A 450 15.45 -10.97 -21.60
N GLY A 451 16.28 -11.96 -21.24
CA GLY A 451 15.88 -13.04 -20.34
C GLY A 451 15.66 -12.54 -18.91
N ALA A 452 16.42 -11.53 -18.45
CA ALA A 452 16.16 -10.89 -17.17
C ALA A 452 14.77 -10.25 -17.14
N TRP A 453 14.39 -9.48 -18.16
CA TRP A 453 13.05 -8.91 -18.29
C TRP A 453 11.98 -10.00 -18.19
N ARG A 454 12.07 -11.08 -18.97
CA ARG A 454 11.10 -12.20 -18.92
C ARG A 454 11.03 -12.92 -17.57
N ALA A 455 12.04 -12.78 -16.71
CA ALA A 455 12.03 -13.29 -15.34
C ALA A 455 11.55 -12.25 -14.32
N PHE A 456 11.48 -10.96 -14.67
CA PHE A 456 10.80 -9.92 -13.90
C PHE A 456 9.31 -9.92 -14.25
N ASP A 457 8.96 -9.52 -15.49
CA ASP A 457 7.64 -9.62 -16.14
C ASP A 457 7.35 -11.09 -16.49
N ASP A 458 6.95 -11.87 -15.47
CA ASP A 458 6.60 -13.29 -15.61
C ASP A 458 5.11 -13.50 -15.93
N ASP A 459 4.23 -12.55 -15.57
CA ASP A 459 2.79 -12.56 -15.86
C ASP A 459 2.43 -12.16 -17.31
N LEU A 460 3.37 -11.52 -18.03
CA LEU A 460 3.21 -10.90 -19.34
C LEU A 460 2.23 -9.70 -19.34
N SER A 461 2.23 -8.90 -18.27
CA SER A 461 1.60 -7.58 -18.21
C SER A 461 2.24 -6.57 -19.17
N GLY A 462 3.53 -6.76 -19.50
CA GLY A 462 4.31 -5.90 -20.38
C GLY A 462 4.96 -4.70 -19.68
N TYR A 463 5.01 -4.71 -18.35
CA TYR A 463 5.78 -3.79 -17.52
C TYR A 463 6.32 -4.54 -16.31
N ILE A 464 7.38 -4.04 -15.69
CA ILE A 464 7.79 -4.49 -14.36
C ILE A 464 7.14 -3.58 -13.32
N SER A 465 6.71 -4.13 -12.19
CA SER A 465 6.26 -3.41 -10.99
C SER A 465 7.31 -3.46 -9.87
N LEU A 466 7.16 -2.60 -8.85
CA LEU A 466 8.02 -2.69 -7.66
C LEU A 466 7.92 -4.07 -6.98
N LYS A 467 6.78 -4.75 -7.02
CA LYS A 467 6.58 -6.05 -6.36
C LYS A 467 7.48 -7.14 -6.96
N GLU A 468 7.67 -7.15 -8.29
CA GLU A 468 8.55 -8.11 -8.98
C GLU A 468 10.05 -7.81 -8.79
N ILE A 469 10.38 -6.55 -8.47
CA ILE A 469 11.71 -6.15 -7.99
C ILE A 469 11.89 -6.58 -6.52
N ASP A 470 10.99 -6.15 -5.64
CA ASP A 470 11.09 -6.29 -4.18
C ASP A 470 9.71 -6.20 -3.48
N GLU A 471 9.14 -7.37 -3.19
CA GLU A 471 7.81 -7.50 -2.56
C GLU A 471 7.73 -6.89 -1.16
N GLU A 472 8.82 -6.92 -0.38
CA GLU A 472 8.85 -6.33 0.97
C GLU A 472 8.65 -4.81 0.92
N SER A 473 9.42 -4.10 0.08
CA SER A 473 9.23 -2.66 -0.14
C SER A 473 7.81 -2.33 -0.63
N ALA A 474 7.29 -3.12 -1.58
CA ALA A 474 5.93 -2.92 -2.10
C ALA A 474 4.85 -3.09 -1.01
N LEU A 475 4.97 -4.11 -0.17
CA LEU A 475 4.04 -4.39 0.92
C LEU A 475 4.09 -3.30 2.01
N VAL A 476 5.29 -2.83 2.38
CA VAL A 476 5.48 -1.73 3.35
C VAL A 476 4.79 -0.46 2.86
N LEU A 477 4.98 -0.09 1.58
CA LEU A 477 4.35 1.08 1.00
C LEU A 477 2.82 0.93 0.84
N SER A 478 2.35 -0.23 0.36
CA SER A 478 0.91 -0.52 0.24
C SER A 478 0.20 -0.40 1.59
N ASN A 479 0.78 -0.95 2.66
CA ASN A 479 0.23 -0.87 4.02
C ASN A 479 0.19 0.59 4.54
N PHE A 480 1.24 1.39 4.32
CA PHE A 480 1.25 2.80 4.72
C PHE A 480 0.24 3.64 3.92
N ARG A 481 0.14 3.39 2.61
CA ARG A 481 -0.83 4.00 1.68
C ARG A 481 -2.28 3.67 2.06
N LYS A 482 -2.56 2.42 2.42
CA LYS A 482 -3.88 1.96 2.89
C LYS A 482 -4.24 2.58 4.24
N TRP A 483 -3.29 2.68 5.19
CA TRP A 483 -3.50 3.36 6.48
C TRP A 483 -3.72 4.88 6.33
N SER A 484 -2.89 5.58 5.55
CA SER A 484 -3.01 7.02 5.35
C SER A 484 -4.33 7.41 4.67
N SER A 485 -4.77 6.60 3.71
CA SER A 485 -6.06 6.75 3.03
C SER A 485 -7.23 6.50 3.98
N LEU A 486 -7.14 5.47 4.84
CA LEU A 486 -8.15 5.18 5.86
C LEU A 486 -8.26 6.31 6.91
N GLU A 487 -7.14 6.87 7.36
CA GLU A 487 -7.14 7.75 8.54
C GLU A 487 -7.14 9.26 8.19
N PHE A 488 -6.55 9.68 7.07
CA PHE A 488 -6.46 11.08 6.61
C PHE A 488 -7.10 11.31 5.23
N GLY A 489 -7.59 10.26 4.57
CA GLY A 489 -8.19 10.30 3.23
C GLY A 489 -7.17 10.12 2.11
N SER A 490 -5.97 10.71 2.22
CA SER A 490 -4.88 10.53 1.23
C SER A 490 -3.50 10.86 1.84
N MET A 491 -2.42 10.39 1.23
CA MET A 491 -1.02 10.69 1.57
C MET A 491 -0.73 12.20 1.56
N LYS A 492 -1.19 12.92 0.53
CA LYS A 492 -1.12 14.40 0.46
C LYS A 492 -1.80 15.09 1.64
N SER A 493 -2.79 14.43 2.22
CA SER A 493 -3.61 14.94 3.33
C SER A 493 -3.03 14.55 4.70
N LEU A 494 -2.37 13.39 4.79
CA LEU A 494 -1.54 12.97 5.92
C LEU A 494 -0.33 13.92 6.07
N PHE A 495 0.41 14.16 4.99
CA PHE A 495 1.64 14.98 5.04
C PHE A 495 1.33 16.35 5.63
N LYS A 496 0.25 17.01 5.19
CA LYS A 496 -0.23 18.31 5.71
C LYS A 496 -0.76 18.32 7.16
N VAL A 497 -0.82 17.16 7.82
CA VAL A 497 -1.15 17.03 9.25
C VAL A 497 0.11 16.69 10.07
N PHE A 498 1.09 16.04 9.44
CA PHE A 498 2.42 15.77 10.00
C PHE A 498 3.30 17.04 9.95
N ASP A 499 3.23 17.80 8.86
CA ASP A 499 3.92 19.07 8.53
C ASP A 499 3.30 20.20 9.39
N ALA A 500 3.55 20.10 10.70
CA ALA A 500 2.90 20.91 11.73
C ALA A 500 3.54 22.30 11.88
N ASP A 501 4.82 22.44 11.53
CA ASP A 501 5.54 23.70 11.47
C ASP A 501 5.36 24.44 10.12
N CYS A 502 4.86 23.74 9.10
CA CYS A 502 4.69 24.20 7.72
C CYS A 502 6.01 24.48 6.97
N SER A 503 7.09 23.78 7.32
CA SER A 503 8.35 23.75 6.56
C SER A 503 8.18 23.20 5.13
N GLY A 504 7.18 22.34 4.90
CA GLY A 504 6.98 21.64 3.63
C GLY A 504 7.84 20.37 3.46
N SER A 505 8.51 19.97 4.54
CA SER A 505 9.35 18.78 4.71
C SER A 505 8.93 18.04 5.98
N LEU A 506 9.32 16.76 6.10
CA LEU A 506 9.19 16.01 7.35
C LEU A 506 10.54 15.38 7.71
N THR A 507 11.14 15.81 8.82
CA THR A 507 12.26 15.08 9.44
C THR A 507 11.82 13.68 9.89
N PHE A 508 12.79 12.79 10.13
CA PHE A 508 12.50 11.48 10.71
C PHE A 508 11.77 11.57 12.06
N GLN A 509 12.12 12.57 12.89
CA GLN A 509 11.49 12.79 14.21
C GLN A 509 10.02 13.21 14.08
N GLU A 510 9.70 14.18 13.21
CA GLU A 510 8.31 14.59 12.96
C GLU A 510 7.47 13.46 12.36
N PHE A 511 8.02 12.74 11.38
CA PHE A 511 7.35 11.60 10.75
C PHE A 511 7.09 10.48 11.78
N ARG A 512 8.08 10.17 12.64
CA ARG A 512 7.97 9.17 13.72
C ARG A 512 6.96 9.58 14.78
N SER A 513 7.08 10.79 15.32
CA SER A 513 6.14 11.32 16.33
C SER A 513 4.72 11.29 15.80
N ALA A 514 4.48 11.79 14.58
CA ALA A 514 3.14 11.79 13.99
C ALA A 514 2.61 10.38 13.68
N CYS A 515 3.45 9.44 13.23
CA CYS A 515 3.07 8.02 13.10
C CYS A 515 2.64 7.40 14.43
N HIS A 516 3.41 7.60 15.51
CA HIS A 516 3.07 7.10 16.84
C HIS A 516 1.78 7.75 17.39
N ILE A 517 1.69 9.08 17.33
CA ILE A 517 0.53 9.88 17.74
C ILE A 517 -0.77 9.40 17.09
N TYR A 518 -0.74 9.15 15.78
CA TYR A 518 -1.94 8.79 15.02
C TYR A 518 -2.19 7.27 14.92
N GLY A 519 -1.34 6.44 15.52
CA GLY A 519 -1.50 5.00 15.58
C GLY A 519 -1.22 4.28 14.27
N TYR A 520 -0.01 4.46 13.72
CA TYR A 520 0.55 3.54 12.73
C TYR A 520 1.29 2.40 13.44
N ASP A 521 0.92 1.15 13.15
CA ASP A 521 1.44 -0.04 13.83
C ASP A 521 2.54 -0.78 13.03
N GLY A 522 3.12 -0.16 12.00
CA GLY A 522 4.18 -0.74 11.16
C GLY A 522 5.54 -0.04 11.30
N SER A 523 6.56 -0.55 10.59
CA SER A 523 7.93 -0.03 10.68
C SER A 523 8.09 1.36 10.04
N VAL A 524 7.99 2.39 10.88
CA VAL A 524 8.22 3.81 10.53
C VAL A 524 9.57 4.00 9.83
N ARG A 525 10.63 3.38 10.35
CA ARG A 525 12.00 3.53 9.81
C ARG A 525 12.16 2.89 8.43
N ALA A 526 11.48 1.76 8.17
CA ALA A 526 11.45 1.15 6.84
C ALA A 526 10.75 2.07 5.83
N ILE A 527 9.60 2.66 6.19
CA ILE A 527 8.87 3.60 5.32
C ILE A 527 9.68 4.87 5.07
N PHE A 528 10.27 5.45 6.10
CA PHE A 528 11.08 6.65 5.94
C PHE A 528 12.27 6.39 5.00
N SER A 529 12.99 5.28 5.18
CA SER A 529 14.08 4.88 4.28
C SER A 529 13.60 4.56 2.85
N ALA A 530 12.38 4.02 2.70
CA ALA A 530 11.77 3.73 1.40
C ALA A 530 11.33 4.99 0.63
N LEU A 531 11.01 6.07 1.35
CA LEU A 531 10.54 7.34 0.80
C LEU A 531 11.64 8.42 0.70
N ASP A 532 12.67 8.38 1.55
CA ASP A 532 13.86 9.23 1.53
C ASP A 532 14.80 8.78 0.39
N VAL A 533 14.30 8.96 -0.83
CA VAL A 533 14.92 8.52 -2.08
C VAL A 533 16.21 9.31 -2.34
N ASP A 534 16.30 10.55 -1.87
CA ASP A 534 17.50 11.36 -2.03
C ASP A 534 18.53 11.28 -0.90
N GLN A 535 18.12 10.88 0.31
CA GLN A 535 18.94 10.77 1.53
C GLN A 535 19.36 12.13 2.12
N GLN A 536 18.50 13.14 1.99
CA GLN A 536 18.59 14.38 2.76
C GLN A 536 18.15 14.22 4.23
N GLY A 537 17.54 13.09 4.62
CA GLY A 537 17.03 12.86 5.99
C GLY A 537 15.69 13.55 6.25
N THR A 538 15.01 14.00 5.19
CA THR A 538 13.72 14.70 5.24
C THR A 538 12.85 14.26 4.07
N LEU A 539 11.60 13.85 4.32
CA LEU A 539 10.65 13.56 3.25
C LEU A 539 10.03 14.85 2.72
N THR A 540 10.09 15.09 1.41
CA THR A 540 9.34 16.18 0.79
C THR A 540 7.96 15.72 0.30
N MET A 541 7.05 16.67 0.09
CA MET A 541 5.74 16.40 -0.53
C MET A 541 5.86 15.65 -1.89
N LYS A 542 6.95 15.86 -2.65
CA LYS A 542 7.17 15.17 -3.94
C LYS A 542 7.45 13.67 -3.77
N GLU A 543 8.12 13.31 -2.69
CA GLU A 543 8.52 11.92 -2.40
C GLU A 543 7.38 11.10 -1.82
N VAL A 544 6.36 11.72 -1.23
CA VAL A 544 5.17 10.99 -0.73
C VAL A 544 3.99 10.97 -1.71
N LEU A 545 3.93 11.92 -2.66
CA LEU A 545 2.74 12.11 -3.51
C LEU A 545 2.44 10.93 -4.44
N PHE A 546 3.47 10.23 -4.94
CA PHE A 546 3.29 9.11 -5.87
C PHE A 546 2.48 7.94 -5.28
N LEU A 547 2.40 7.87 -3.95
CA LEU A 547 1.62 6.87 -3.23
C LEU A 547 0.09 7.10 -3.27
N ASP A 548 -0.39 8.33 -3.50
CA ASP A 548 -1.83 8.53 -3.67
C ASP A 548 -2.32 7.80 -4.95
N ASP A 549 -1.53 7.86 -6.02
CA ASP A 549 -1.77 7.20 -7.31
C ASP A 549 -1.14 5.78 -7.40
N TRP A 550 -0.79 5.15 -6.27
CA TRP A 550 -0.26 3.77 -6.26
C TRP A 550 -1.36 2.75 -6.60
N ASP A 551 -1.10 1.93 -7.61
CA ASP A 551 -1.94 0.82 -8.02
C ASP A 551 -1.42 -0.45 -7.33
N ASP A 552 -2.23 -1.05 -6.46
CA ASP A 552 -1.86 -2.24 -5.70
C ASP A 552 -1.90 -3.52 -6.56
N GLY A 553 -2.37 -3.44 -7.83
CA GLY A 553 -2.42 -4.57 -8.75
C GLY A 553 -3.46 -5.62 -8.33
N GLU A 554 -4.54 -5.20 -7.67
CA GLU A 554 -5.61 -6.10 -7.22
C GLU A 554 -6.34 -6.68 -8.44
N GLU A 555 -6.07 -7.96 -8.74
CA GLU A 555 -6.71 -8.72 -9.81
C GLU A 555 -8.24 -8.70 -9.65
N GLU A 556 -8.99 -8.52 -10.75
CA GLU A 556 -10.45 -8.67 -10.72
C GLU A 556 -10.82 -10.15 -10.50
N GLU A 557 -10.89 -10.59 -9.25
CA GLU A 557 -11.50 -11.87 -8.87
C GLU A 557 -12.91 -11.95 -9.49
N GLY A 558 -13.16 -13.03 -10.24
CA GLY A 558 -14.37 -13.17 -11.05
C GLY A 558 -15.65 -13.17 -10.21
N ASP A 559 -16.69 -12.51 -10.74
CA ASP A 559 -17.99 -12.29 -10.09
C ASP A 559 -18.62 -13.58 -9.53
N GLY A 560 -18.44 -13.79 -8.23
CA GLY A 560 -18.88 -14.96 -7.49
C GLY A 560 -19.20 -14.62 -6.03
N PRO A 561 -19.97 -15.46 -5.30
CA PRO A 561 -20.48 -15.08 -3.99
C PRO A 561 -19.37 -15.04 -2.94
N GLN A 562 -18.88 -13.84 -2.62
CA GLN A 562 -17.80 -13.63 -1.65
C GLN A 562 -18.12 -14.26 -0.29
N PRO A 563 -17.27 -15.17 0.24
CA PRO A 563 -17.31 -15.52 1.66
C PRO A 563 -16.95 -14.26 2.47
N GLY A 564 -17.81 -13.89 3.41
CA GLY A 564 -17.79 -12.55 4.02
C GLY A 564 -16.45 -12.18 4.66
N ALA A 565 -15.85 -11.08 4.17
CA ALA A 565 -14.54 -10.61 4.59
C ALA A 565 -14.38 -10.49 6.11
N LEU A 566 -13.22 -10.93 6.63
CA LEU A 566 -12.87 -10.88 8.05
C LEU A 566 -12.52 -9.45 8.49
N VAL A 567 -13.56 -8.63 8.70
CA VAL A 567 -13.46 -7.28 9.25
C VAL A 567 -12.75 -7.32 10.62
N PRO A 568 -11.64 -6.58 10.82
CA PRO A 568 -10.94 -6.52 12.11
C PRO A 568 -11.88 -6.15 13.27
N ARG A 569 -11.78 -6.87 14.39
CA ARG A 569 -12.73 -6.81 15.52
C ARG A 569 -13.07 -5.39 16.00
N GLN A 570 -12.14 -4.44 15.88
CA GLN A 570 -12.30 -3.05 16.30
C GLN A 570 -13.34 -2.26 15.47
N ALA A 571 -13.45 -2.51 14.16
CA ALA A 571 -14.40 -1.77 13.30
C ALA A 571 -15.87 -2.12 13.63
N ARG A 572 -16.12 -3.37 14.07
CA ARG A 572 -17.45 -3.87 14.47
C ARG A 572 -18.07 -3.06 15.62
N ALA A 573 -17.25 -2.44 16.48
CA ALA A 573 -17.73 -1.55 17.55
C ALA A 573 -18.27 -0.22 17.01
N ARG A 574 -17.60 0.39 16.02
CA ARG A 574 -18.01 1.67 15.40
C ARG A 574 -19.38 1.53 14.71
N GLU A 575 -19.63 0.39 14.05
CA GLU A 575 -20.90 0.06 13.39
C GLU A 575 -22.08 -0.03 14.39
N VAL A 576 -21.86 -0.67 15.54
CA VAL A 576 -22.87 -0.82 16.61
C VAL A 576 -23.21 0.52 17.27
N ILE A 577 -22.21 1.38 17.49
CA ILE A 577 -22.41 2.73 18.05
C ILE A 577 -23.29 3.58 17.13
N LYS A 578 -23.06 3.52 15.81
CA LYS A 578 -23.87 4.22 14.81
C LYS A 578 -25.33 3.75 14.85
N ARG A 579 -25.58 2.43 14.77
CA ARG A 579 -26.94 1.86 14.81
C ARG A 579 -27.68 2.17 16.13
N LYS A 580 -26.99 2.23 17.26
CA LYS A 580 -27.60 2.66 18.54
C LYS A 580 -28.03 4.14 18.50
N ARG A 581 -27.28 5.03 17.86
CA ARG A 581 -27.61 6.46 17.76
C ARG A 581 -28.90 6.71 16.96
N ASP A 582 -29.09 5.97 15.87
CA ASP A 582 -30.25 6.15 14.98
C ASP A 582 -31.57 5.64 15.59
N LEU A 583 -31.51 4.72 16.57
CA LEU A 583 -32.68 4.18 17.28
C LEU A 583 -33.24 5.11 18.36
N HIS A 584 -32.43 5.97 18.98
CA HIS A 584 -32.89 6.89 20.04
C HIS A 584 -33.57 8.16 19.49
N GLY A 585 -33.74 8.28 18.17
CA GLY A 585 -34.32 9.43 17.49
C GLY A 585 -35.83 9.37 17.21
N ARG A 586 -36.57 8.39 17.75
CA ARG A 586 -38.02 8.25 17.55
C ARG A 586 -38.74 8.02 18.88
N ALA A 587 -39.78 8.80 19.14
CA ALA A 587 -40.67 8.56 20.28
C ALA A 587 -41.49 7.27 20.09
N MET A 588 -41.75 6.55 21.17
CA MET A 588 -42.74 5.47 21.24
C MET A 588 -43.98 5.93 22.00
N PRO A 589 -45.18 5.42 21.66
CA PRO A 589 -46.41 5.69 22.39
C PRO A 589 -46.57 4.78 23.63
N ASP A 590 -47.36 5.22 24.61
CA ASP A 590 -47.64 4.50 25.85
C ASP A 590 -48.46 3.20 25.67
N ILE A 591 -48.14 2.18 26.46
CA ILE A 591 -48.96 0.97 26.68
C ILE A 591 -48.96 0.65 28.19
N PRO A 592 -50.09 0.24 28.82
CA PRO A 592 -50.22 0.23 30.29
C PRO A 592 -49.56 -0.95 31.02
N ARG A 593 -49.37 -0.78 32.33
CA ARG A 593 -49.01 -1.84 33.29
C ARG A 593 -50.02 -2.99 33.29
N VAL A 594 -49.52 -4.22 33.46
CA VAL A 594 -50.30 -5.40 33.90
C VAL A 594 -49.63 -5.98 35.16
N GLN A 595 -50.42 -6.61 36.04
CA GLN A 595 -50.03 -7.05 37.37
C GLN A 595 -50.15 -8.58 37.53
N LEU A 596 -49.42 -9.16 38.49
CA LEU A 596 -49.26 -10.61 38.68
C LEU A 596 -50.56 -11.31 39.10
N CYS A 597 -50.86 -12.51 38.56
CA CYS A 597 -50.73 -13.80 39.27
C CYS A 597 -51.27 -15.04 38.50
N LYS A 598 -50.95 -16.21 39.08
CA LYS A 598 -51.19 -17.61 38.63
C LYS A 598 -52.65 -17.98 38.31
N GLY A 599 -52.84 -19.02 37.49
CA GLY A 599 -54.08 -19.79 37.34
C GLY A 599 -53.90 -20.96 36.36
N ASP A 600 -54.53 -22.10 36.63
CA ASP A 600 -54.28 -23.38 35.94
C ASP A 600 -55.31 -23.76 34.85
N GLU A 601 -54.87 -24.69 33.98
CA GLU A 601 -55.61 -25.69 33.20
C GLU A 601 -56.97 -25.41 32.49
N SER A 602 -56.94 -25.70 31.18
CA SER A 602 -57.90 -26.55 30.43
C SER A 602 -59.04 -25.95 29.54
N SER A 603 -59.21 -26.64 28.40
CA SER A 603 -60.47 -26.99 27.73
C SER A 603 -61.39 -25.94 27.04
N SER A 604 -61.02 -25.64 25.79
CA SER A 604 -61.88 -25.85 24.60
C SER A 604 -62.97 -24.83 24.15
N LYS A 605 -63.15 -24.81 22.80
CA LYS A 605 -64.40 -24.60 22.01
C LYS A 605 -65.14 -23.23 21.98
N PHE A 606 -64.85 -22.50 20.90
CA PHE A 606 -65.75 -22.28 19.72
C PHE A 606 -66.93 -21.26 19.73
N TRP A 607 -67.04 -20.58 18.57
CA TRP A 607 -68.06 -19.63 18.03
C TRP A 607 -68.14 -18.17 18.56
N PRO A 608 -68.45 -17.18 17.69
CA PRO A 608 -68.55 -15.74 18.01
C PRO A 608 -69.95 -15.14 17.73
N GLU A 609 -70.11 -13.80 17.75
CA GLU A 609 -70.76 -13.07 16.63
C GLU A 609 -70.55 -11.53 16.67
N LYS A 610 -70.69 -10.89 15.49
CA LYS A 610 -71.20 -9.53 15.10
C LYS A 610 -71.14 -8.35 16.11
N SER A 611 -70.99 -7.08 15.70
CA SER A 611 -71.61 -6.41 14.53
C SER A 611 -70.95 -5.07 14.13
N GLN A 612 -71.05 -4.70 12.83
CA GLN A 612 -71.50 -3.40 12.27
C GLN A 612 -71.19 -2.07 13.02
N SER A 613 -70.84 -0.91 12.45
CA SER A 613 -70.72 -0.31 11.09
C SER A 613 -70.55 1.24 11.33
N ALA A 614 -70.47 2.21 10.40
CA ALA A 614 -70.66 2.33 8.95
C ALA A 614 -70.02 3.65 8.39
N ARG A 615 -70.15 3.86 7.07
CA ARG A 615 -70.17 5.15 6.31
C ARG A 615 -68.85 5.83 5.84
N GLU A 616 -68.53 5.51 4.58
CA GLU A 616 -68.16 6.40 3.46
C GLU A 616 -69.01 7.71 3.38
N PRO A 617 -68.66 8.79 2.60
CA PRO A 617 -68.13 8.79 1.21
C PRO A 617 -67.16 9.94 0.79
N ARG A 618 -66.78 10.21 -0.48
CA ARG A 618 -66.35 9.49 -1.74
C ARG A 618 -65.78 10.56 -2.73
N LEU A 619 -65.32 10.15 -3.93
CA LEU A 619 -65.05 10.96 -5.16
C LEU A 619 -63.72 11.77 -5.16
N HIS A 620 -62.96 11.94 -6.26
CA HIS A 620 -62.84 11.30 -7.60
C HIS A 620 -61.54 11.85 -8.28
N SER A 621 -60.97 11.36 -9.39
CA SER A 621 -61.18 10.20 -10.30
C SER A 621 -59.77 9.78 -10.88
N ARG A 622 -59.40 9.45 -12.14
CA ARG A 622 -60.04 9.38 -13.47
C ARG A 622 -59.16 8.60 -14.49
N GLN A 623 -59.65 7.48 -15.08
CA GLN A 623 -59.25 6.90 -16.40
C GLN A 623 -57.78 6.37 -16.54
N LYS A 624 -57.38 5.46 -17.45
CA LYS A 624 -57.95 4.50 -18.45
C LYS A 624 -56.79 3.50 -18.81
N SER A 625 -56.90 2.33 -19.45
CA SER A 625 -57.99 1.40 -19.86
C SER A 625 -57.38 0.02 -20.24
N PHE A 626 -58.21 -1.03 -20.38
CA PHE A 626 -57.84 -2.39 -20.82
C PHE A 626 -57.53 -2.53 -22.33
N ALA A 627 -56.75 -3.56 -22.69
CA ALA A 627 -56.98 -4.47 -23.83
C ALA A 627 -56.20 -5.80 -23.60
N THR A 628 -56.56 -6.90 -24.26
CA THR A 628 -56.11 -8.27 -23.92
C THR A 628 -55.72 -9.16 -25.11
N ALA A 629 -55.03 -10.27 -24.80
CA ALA A 629 -54.82 -11.50 -25.58
C ALA A 629 -53.79 -11.49 -26.74
N ASN A 630 -52.80 -12.39 -26.67
CA ASN A 630 -53.02 -13.77 -27.13
C ASN A 630 -52.08 -14.78 -26.42
N SER A 631 -52.13 -16.05 -26.81
CA SER A 631 -51.64 -17.21 -26.03
C SER A 631 -50.47 -17.99 -26.67
N ARG A 632 -49.92 -18.96 -25.90
CA ARG A 632 -48.84 -19.94 -26.21
C ARG A 632 -47.41 -19.38 -25.97
N THR A 633 -46.45 -20.13 -25.42
CA THR A 633 -46.37 -21.61 -25.24
C THR A 633 -45.49 -22.04 -24.05
N PHE A 634 -45.93 -23.07 -23.31
CA PHE A 634 -45.13 -24.11 -22.63
C PHE A 634 -44.08 -23.74 -21.55
N GLU A 635 -44.51 -23.82 -20.29
CA GLU A 635 -43.77 -24.61 -19.27
C GLU A 635 -44.44 -25.99 -19.18
N ASP A 636 -43.67 -27.07 -19.02
CA ASP A 636 -43.83 -28.17 -18.03
C ASP A 636 -43.07 -29.45 -18.46
N TRP A 637 -42.19 -30.01 -17.60
CA TRP A 637 -42.33 -31.35 -16.99
C TRP A 637 -41.06 -31.83 -16.25
N ALA A 638 -41.25 -32.61 -15.18
CA ALA A 638 -40.17 -33.26 -14.42
C ALA A 638 -40.61 -34.60 -13.77
N ARG A 639 -39.63 -35.49 -13.51
CA ARG A 639 -39.71 -36.91 -13.04
C ARG A 639 -39.93 -37.93 -14.17
N ARG A 640 -39.50 -39.20 -14.07
CA ARG A 640 -38.74 -40.01 -13.06
C ARG A 640 -37.44 -40.54 -13.75
N THR A 641 -36.39 -41.04 -13.09
CA THR A 641 -36.21 -42.02 -11.97
C THR A 641 -34.97 -41.67 -11.11
N SER A 642 -34.56 -42.32 -10.01
CA SER A 642 -35.08 -43.41 -9.11
C SER A 642 -34.41 -43.29 -7.70
N THR A 643 -34.61 -44.29 -6.84
CA THR A 643 -34.09 -44.50 -5.46
C THR A 643 -33.62 -45.98 -5.32
N PRO A 644 -32.98 -46.51 -4.23
CA PRO A 644 -33.01 -46.00 -2.84
C PRO A 644 -31.79 -46.18 -1.88
N SER A 645 -31.69 -45.22 -0.94
CA SER A 645 -31.54 -45.36 0.53
C SER A 645 -30.46 -46.25 1.20
N LYS A 646 -29.62 -45.58 2.01
CA LYS A 646 -29.31 -45.84 3.45
C LYS A 646 -28.31 -44.75 3.93
N SER A 647 -28.09 -44.44 5.21
CA SER A 647 -28.95 -44.35 6.41
C SER A 647 -28.07 -43.93 7.59
N ILE A 648 -28.26 -42.72 8.15
CA ILE A 648 -27.91 -42.29 9.53
C ILE A 648 -26.48 -42.59 10.05
N MET A 649 -25.66 -41.56 10.30
CA MET A 649 -25.25 -41.18 11.67
C MET A 649 -24.54 -39.81 11.72
N SER A 650 -24.62 -39.18 12.90
CA SER A 650 -23.92 -37.94 13.27
C SER A 650 -22.85 -38.27 14.28
N LEU A 651 -21.70 -37.57 14.24
CA LEU A 651 -20.76 -37.45 15.35
C LEU A 651 -19.81 -36.28 15.11
N ASP A 652 -19.49 -35.55 16.19
CA ASP A 652 -18.58 -34.40 16.24
C ASP A 652 -17.09 -34.80 16.26
N TRP A 653 -16.23 -33.91 16.78
CA TRP A 653 -14.75 -33.89 16.94
C TRP A 653 -14.09 -32.90 15.96
N GLN A 654 -13.77 -31.63 16.29
CA GLN A 654 -13.10 -31.01 17.46
C GLN A 654 -11.55 -31.01 17.39
N GLU A 655 -11.04 -29.84 16.99
CA GLU A 655 -9.78 -29.12 17.38
C GLU A 655 -8.38 -29.79 17.31
N ASP A 656 -7.47 -29.04 16.67
CA ASP A 656 -6.07 -28.76 17.05
C ASP A 656 -4.89 -29.71 16.72
N PRO A 657 -3.62 -29.21 16.64
CA PRO A 657 -2.80 -29.43 15.44
C PRO A 657 -1.31 -29.77 15.73
N LEU A 658 -0.38 -29.20 14.93
CA LEU A 658 1.09 -29.40 14.79
C LEU A 658 1.43 -30.37 13.63
N SER A 659 2.25 -30.05 12.62
CA SER A 659 3.46 -29.22 12.42
C SER A 659 4.77 -30.02 12.43
N THR A 660 5.52 -29.88 11.34
CA THR A 660 6.98 -30.15 11.20
C THR A 660 7.47 -31.60 11.29
N CYS A 661 7.93 -32.15 10.14
CA CYS A 661 9.28 -32.73 10.01
C CYS A 661 9.67 -33.05 8.55
N MET A 662 10.98 -32.99 8.26
CA MET A 662 11.63 -33.70 7.15
C MET A 662 12.27 -34.99 7.70
N MET A 663 12.43 -36.03 6.86
CA MET A 663 13.70 -36.75 6.62
C MET A 663 13.49 -37.97 5.70
N MET A 664 14.60 -38.65 5.35
CA MET A 664 14.74 -39.77 4.39
C MET A 664 14.28 -41.13 5.01
N GLU A 665 14.38 -42.32 4.41
CA GLU A 665 15.32 -42.86 3.40
C GLU A 665 14.88 -44.23 2.79
N GLN A 666 15.57 -44.69 1.73
CA GLN A 666 15.60 -46.06 1.14
C GLN A 666 14.30 -46.54 0.42
N VAL A 667 14.31 -47.44 -0.57
CA VAL A 667 15.25 -48.56 -0.90
C VAL A 667 15.41 -48.76 -2.44
N GLY A 668 16.54 -49.30 -2.92
CA GLY A 668 16.61 -50.05 -4.20
C GLY A 668 17.66 -49.60 -5.24
N LEU A 669 18.54 -50.52 -5.67
CA LEU A 669 19.63 -50.35 -6.66
C LEU A 669 19.60 -51.54 -7.67
N PRO A 670 20.16 -51.47 -8.91
CA PRO A 670 21.63 -51.57 -9.10
C PRO A 670 22.29 -50.90 -10.35
N SER A 671 23.59 -50.53 -10.20
CA SER A 671 24.77 -50.50 -11.14
C SER A 671 24.61 -50.13 -12.65
N VAL A 672 25.56 -49.47 -13.32
CA VAL A 672 26.97 -49.90 -13.59
C VAL A 672 28.00 -48.72 -13.49
N SER A 673 29.28 -49.05 -13.26
CA SER A 673 30.48 -48.19 -13.08
C SER A 673 30.64 -47.02 -14.06
N SER A 674 31.25 -45.87 -13.68
CA SER A 674 32.74 -45.71 -13.54
C SER A 674 33.13 -44.23 -13.24
N ALA A 675 34.34 -43.83 -12.79
CA ALA A 675 35.42 -44.50 -12.02
C ALA A 675 36.60 -43.53 -11.63
N TRP A 676 36.85 -43.28 -10.32
CA TRP A 676 38.12 -42.77 -9.70
C TRP A 676 38.60 -41.34 -10.13
N CYS A 677 39.54 -40.60 -9.50
CA CYS A 677 40.08 -40.38 -8.12
C CYS A 677 41.08 -39.17 -8.19
N ASP A 678 41.47 -38.40 -7.17
CA ASP A 678 40.99 -38.18 -5.77
C ASP A 678 41.49 -36.78 -5.26
N LEU A 679 41.77 -36.61 -3.95
CA LEU A 679 42.23 -35.42 -3.20
C LEU A 679 43.74 -35.55 -2.81
N PRO A 680 44.46 -34.65 -2.04
CA PRO A 680 43.97 -33.78 -0.95
C PRO A 680 44.61 -32.37 -0.75
N LEU A 681 44.07 -31.66 0.26
CA LEU A 681 44.59 -30.43 0.88
C LEU A 681 45.74 -30.70 1.88
N LYS A 682 46.56 -29.68 2.20
CA LYS A 682 47.14 -29.50 3.57
C LYS A 682 47.72 -28.09 3.87
N ASP A 683 47.31 -27.57 5.03
CA ASP A 683 48.07 -26.91 6.11
C ASP A 683 48.86 -25.57 6.00
N LEU A 684 48.48 -24.67 6.94
CA LEU A 684 49.29 -23.80 7.84
C LEU A 684 49.81 -22.37 7.49
N GLN A 685 49.14 -21.40 8.17
CA GLN A 685 49.71 -20.35 9.07
C GLN A 685 50.35 -19.02 8.57
N ARG A 686 50.38 -18.06 9.53
CA ARG A 686 50.80 -16.64 9.44
C ARG A 686 52.31 -16.45 9.67
N THR A 687 52.88 -15.34 9.18
CA THR A 687 53.60 -14.34 10.03
C THR A 687 53.91 -13.04 9.26
N ASP A 688 54.31 -11.98 9.99
CA ASP A 688 54.46 -10.60 9.52
C ASP A 688 55.94 -10.17 9.28
N LEU A 689 56.11 -8.87 8.95
CA LEU A 689 57.32 -8.00 9.09
C LEU A 689 58.31 -7.82 7.91
N HIS A 690 58.08 -6.72 7.19
CA HIS A 690 58.96 -5.54 7.07
C HIS A 690 60.46 -5.59 6.65
N GLN A 691 60.76 -4.64 5.74
CA GLN A 691 62.01 -3.88 5.52
C GLN A 691 63.18 -4.51 4.74
N GLY A 692 63.76 -3.69 3.85
CA GLY A 692 64.91 -3.96 2.98
C GLY A 692 64.88 -3.01 1.77
N SER A 693 65.95 -2.26 1.50
CA SER A 693 65.94 -1.19 0.48
C SER A 693 67.29 -1.05 -0.26
N LEU A 694 67.36 -0.09 -1.21
CA LEU A 694 68.47 0.23 -2.14
C LEU A 694 68.51 -0.64 -3.42
N GLY A 695 68.75 -0.11 -4.62
CA GLY A 695 68.96 1.29 -5.04
C GLY A 695 68.79 1.50 -6.57
N LYS A 696 68.72 2.77 -7.03
CA LYS A 696 68.59 3.18 -8.46
C LYS A 696 69.96 3.59 -9.06
N PRO A 697 70.16 3.73 -10.40
CA PRO A 697 69.57 4.81 -11.24
C PRO A 697 68.86 4.27 -12.51
N LEU A 698 67.80 4.85 -13.07
CA LEU A 698 67.45 6.23 -13.50
C LEU A 698 67.98 6.69 -14.88
N SER A 699 67.16 6.45 -15.91
CA SER A 699 66.92 7.38 -17.04
C SER A 699 65.42 7.28 -17.41
N ALA A 700 64.54 8.26 -17.19
CA ALA A 700 64.51 9.69 -17.50
C ALA A 700 63.78 10.04 -18.81
N THR A 701 62.45 9.96 -18.78
CA THR A 701 61.53 10.84 -19.53
C THR A 701 60.47 11.34 -18.55
N TRP A 702 60.11 12.63 -18.61
CA TRP A 702 59.37 13.32 -17.54
C TRP A 702 58.01 13.87 -18.01
N SER A 703 57.12 14.14 -17.05
CA SER A 703 55.75 14.64 -17.27
C SER A 703 55.68 16.16 -17.50
N PRO A 704 54.54 16.66 -18.00
CA PRO A 704 53.63 17.44 -17.13
C PRO A 704 52.14 17.12 -17.42
N SER A 705 51.12 17.57 -16.67
CA SER A 705 51.02 18.03 -15.26
C SER A 705 49.53 18.06 -14.85
N SER A 706 49.26 18.15 -13.55
CA SER A 706 47.94 18.18 -12.88
C SER A 706 46.79 18.96 -13.54
N SER A 707 45.60 18.35 -13.55
CA SER A 707 44.30 19.03 -13.35
C SER A 707 43.37 18.14 -12.52
N ALA A 708 42.46 18.74 -11.73
CA ALA A 708 41.60 18.00 -10.78
C ALA A 708 40.52 17.16 -11.49
N LYS A 709 39.96 16.17 -10.77
CA LYS A 709 38.74 15.45 -11.16
C LYS A 709 37.51 16.17 -10.55
N PRO A 710 36.38 16.27 -11.27
CA PRO A 710 35.16 16.87 -10.75
C PRO A 710 34.48 16.00 -9.68
N THR A 711 33.57 16.62 -8.93
CA THR A 711 32.76 16.01 -7.87
C THR A 711 31.30 15.84 -8.29
N LEU A 712 30.46 15.25 -7.44
CA LEU A 712 29.17 14.68 -7.84
C LEU A 712 28.15 15.72 -8.35
N ASP A 713 28.27 16.98 -7.94
CA ASP A 713 27.36 18.08 -8.32
C ASP A 713 27.64 18.67 -9.73
N ASP A 714 28.84 18.47 -10.27
CA ASP A 714 29.29 19.07 -11.54
C ASP A 714 28.56 18.52 -12.79
N LEU A 715 27.74 17.48 -12.63
CA LEU A 715 27.09 16.74 -13.74
C LEU A 715 25.57 16.98 -13.88
N LEU A 716 24.95 17.80 -13.01
CA LEU A 716 23.49 17.96 -12.97
C LEU A 716 22.96 19.41 -13.06
N THR A 717 23.80 20.38 -13.43
CA THR A 717 23.36 21.78 -13.65
C THR A 717 23.31 22.17 -15.14
N PRO A 718 22.22 22.79 -15.64
CA PRO A 718 22.13 23.23 -17.03
C PRO A 718 22.90 24.54 -17.25
N ALA A 719 23.86 24.53 -18.18
CA ALA A 719 24.75 25.66 -18.42
C ALA A 719 24.03 26.89 -19.03
N PRO A 720 24.35 28.13 -18.59
CA PRO A 720 23.70 29.35 -19.09
C PRO A 720 24.21 29.77 -20.48
N LEU A 721 23.27 30.16 -21.36
CA LEU A 721 23.55 30.62 -22.72
C LEU A 721 24.43 31.89 -22.73
N ARG A 722 25.69 31.77 -23.17
CA ARG A 722 26.54 32.93 -23.49
C ARG A 722 26.18 33.53 -24.84
N LYS A 723 25.91 34.84 -24.84
CA LYS A 723 25.75 35.63 -26.07
C LYS A 723 27.09 35.76 -26.81
N ALA A 724 27.07 35.55 -28.12
CA ALA A 724 28.05 36.09 -29.07
C ALA A 724 27.28 36.85 -30.17
N ALA A 725 27.93 37.79 -30.86
CA ALA A 725 27.27 38.71 -31.79
C ALA A 725 28.04 38.83 -33.12
N LEU A 726 27.41 39.54 -34.08
CA LEU A 726 27.84 39.78 -35.48
C LEU A 726 27.53 38.60 -36.44
N ALA A 727 27.17 38.79 -37.72
CA ALA A 727 27.08 40.04 -38.50
C ALA A 727 25.85 40.12 -39.46
N ARG A 728 25.08 41.19 -39.29
CA ARG A 728 24.38 42.04 -40.30
C ARG A 728 24.45 41.64 -41.79
N VAL A 729 23.28 41.30 -42.37
CA VAL A 729 22.95 41.52 -43.80
C VAL A 729 21.63 42.34 -43.89
N LYS A 730 21.40 43.08 -44.98
CA LYS A 730 20.29 44.05 -45.16
C LYS A 730 19.23 43.58 -46.18
N ARG A 731 18.10 44.32 -46.23
CA ARG A 731 16.98 44.32 -47.21
C ARG A 731 15.86 43.31 -46.91
N THR A 732 14.57 43.59 -47.09
CA THR A 732 13.76 44.84 -47.33
C THR A 732 12.32 44.51 -46.87
N SER A 733 11.61 45.35 -46.10
CA SER A 733 10.85 46.55 -46.52
C SER A 733 9.76 46.29 -47.57
N ILE A 734 8.51 46.31 -47.12
CA ILE A 734 7.18 46.59 -47.75
C ILE A 734 6.21 46.40 -46.55
N ASP A 735 5.55 47.41 -45.96
CA ASP A 735 4.43 48.26 -46.45
C ASP A 735 3.13 47.46 -46.75
N ALA A 736 1.91 47.90 -46.39
CA ALA A 736 1.46 49.25 -45.99
C ALA A 736 0.36 49.29 -44.89
N ARG A 737 -0.06 50.54 -44.61
CA ARG A 737 -0.89 51.14 -43.53
C ARG A 737 -2.42 50.82 -43.49
N PRO A 738 -3.19 51.35 -42.50
CA PRO A 738 -4.57 50.95 -42.17
C PRO A 738 -5.67 52.03 -42.38
N ALA A 739 -6.96 51.66 -42.15
CA ALA A 739 -8.16 52.51 -41.91
C ALA A 739 -9.31 51.59 -41.38
N THR A 740 -10.02 51.82 -40.26
CA THR A 740 -11.23 52.68 -40.01
C THR A 740 -12.36 52.54 -41.05
N SER A 741 -13.67 52.47 -40.74
CA SER A 741 -14.47 52.15 -39.52
C SER A 741 -15.93 51.79 -40.01
N ASP A 742 -17.08 51.74 -39.31
CA ASP A 742 -17.56 52.17 -37.97
C ASP A 742 -18.93 51.50 -37.62
N CYS A 743 -19.59 51.92 -36.52
CA CYS A 743 -21.02 51.68 -36.16
C CYS A 743 -21.46 50.25 -35.74
N SER A 744 -22.46 50.03 -34.86
CA SER A 744 -23.34 50.95 -34.10
C SER A 744 -23.67 50.43 -32.69
N ALA A 745 -24.07 51.32 -31.78
CA ALA A 745 -24.22 51.04 -30.34
C ALA A 745 -25.64 50.65 -29.87
N ARG A 746 -25.75 50.11 -28.64
CA ARG A 746 -26.73 50.51 -27.60
C ARG A 746 -26.39 49.93 -26.21
N GLY A 747 -26.72 50.67 -25.14
CA GLY A 747 -26.64 50.22 -23.73
C GLY A 747 -27.96 49.57 -23.24
N ARG A 748 -28.27 49.50 -21.93
CA ARG A 748 -27.79 50.34 -20.81
C ARG A 748 -28.25 49.80 -19.42
N ILE A 749 -27.32 49.73 -18.45
CA ILE A 749 -27.51 49.81 -16.96
C ILE A 749 -28.26 48.68 -16.18
N GLN A 750 -27.57 48.20 -15.13
CA GLN A 750 -27.91 47.88 -13.70
C GLN A 750 -29.30 48.23 -13.10
N PRO A 751 -29.62 47.96 -11.80
CA PRO A 751 -28.80 47.48 -10.66
C PRO A 751 -29.31 46.16 -10.02
N GLY A 752 -28.65 45.60 -9.00
CA GLY A 752 -27.40 46.01 -8.33
C GLY A 752 -27.03 45.08 -7.18
#